data_AF-A0A953Z495-F1
#
_entry.id   AF-A0A953Z495-F1
#
_cell.length_a   1.000
_cell.length_b   1.000
_cell.length_c   1.000
_cell.angle_alpha   90.00
_cell.angle_beta   90.00
_cell.angle_gamma   90.00
#
_symmetry.space_group_name_H-M   'P 1'
#
loop_
_entity.id
_entity.type
_entity.pdbx_description
1 polymer ?
#
loop_
_entity_poly.entity_id
_entity_poly.type
_entity_poly.pdbx_seq_one_letter_code
_entity_poly.pdbx_strand_id
1 'polypeptide(L)'
;MFPFVPPIVRQFSVASLFIAAGLTMAACSSSGGGSSVSELRPDPNLAPGATPPGLVIEIEAVEGGSVPGTGAFRPGDTLSVRFSVKQDDGQRIALDALDRGNIMISGPTFNYHRVVESISDLRDRAVKNSDGTYTYKFASPLPATYMAPLNDTDAITLGEMTGEALLDGTYTVGIEARKEYMTAAGESVRDPGNTTADFLVGGASTLQPREVVTLAHCNRCHGELSVHGDNRNKIGNCLLCHTTGAEDKNVAAAAGGTPGVSIDFKVMIHKIHSGKHLPSVLGVTTKADGSRDYTATPKPYEIVGHGNSVNDFSHIALPVWPSLEAPTLRDSGYTALGSTERGLEDTMRSAPVSCDSCHGDPDGSGPIEKPAQGDLAFTQPTITACASCHDDWVPEFPYTANMQTMPAQRDDSACTQCHKEAGTALDVVDAHRHPMVDPATAPGIVFTLAAPNGGAGVAVGQPIEVAFTVEDDAGNPVALSGLSRFECIINGPTSNPNLLYFASLAVDAFGAGPNYSGKLPETVLYENLGETFLGDIEQFTTMRAPHWNTASYPTSLSLATATATTSSLIVEAPQTQNFVDVAVGQGSMFARDDFIAVGGLATGEIMKIQFVDGDRLWFSSPATQSYKASLVKTHAAAEPVVKLDLAAIPSGDWSFVDAMAGVIQEGSDFGDGFVVATYTTDFVVPVTYRGSLNDTPSLGQRDGDWRGMHVVDGTYTIGMYASRSFSVAAHGESTSYREASKPTTRNFLLGAATTLVANDRVESAEGCYKCHVDIQFHGGGRRGLENCLLCHGIAGAEDRPQYVAANAPETPRTSIEFRQMLHRIHHGKELTDASDYVVNGFGSGWPNNFSEHRYDEVGFPYLPAGTRNCAACHGDSDAWYDPRKRAHPDEIDNTQAWTLACLSCHNDDPARFHVEANTAPSGGEACEICHGIGEAQDVRTVHSLR
;
A
#
# COMPACT_ATOMS: atom_id res chain seq x y z
N MET A 1 2.68 -23.95 11.85
CA MET A 1 2.55 -25.36 11.42
C MET A 1 1.74 -26.13 12.47
N PHE A 2 0.47 -26.44 12.19
CA PHE A 2 -0.37 -27.34 13.01
C PHE A 2 -1.01 -28.37 12.07
N PRO A 3 -0.87 -29.69 12.29
CA PRO A 3 -1.56 -30.68 11.48
C PRO A 3 -2.88 -31.10 12.16
N PHE A 4 -4.00 -30.92 11.47
CA PHE A 4 -5.28 -31.53 11.83
C PHE A 4 -5.45 -32.85 11.05
N VAL A 5 -5.73 -33.93 11.78
CA VAL A 5 -6.13 -35.25 11.24
C VAL A 5 -7.67 -35.30 11.20
N PRO A 6 -8.33 -35.72 10.11
CA PRO A 6 -9.79 -35.78 10.06
C PRO A 6 -10.33 -37.14 10.55
N PRO A 7 -11.52 -37.20 11.20
CA PRO A 7 -12.23 -38.45 11.40
C PRO A 7 -13.21 -38.75 10.26
N ILE A 8 -13.45 -40.05 10.13
CA ILE A 8 -14.11 -40.77 9.04
C ILE A 8 -15.63 -40.56 8.99
N VAL A 9 -16.14 -40.47 7.77
CA VAL A 9 -17.54 -40.39 7.32
C VAL A 9 -18.43 -41.50 7.91
N ARG A 10 -19.65 -41.12 8.36
CA ARG A 10 -20.84 -41.99 8.29
C ARG A 10 -22.04 -41.20 7.77
N GLN A 11 -22.64 -41.72 6.70
CA GLN A 11 -23.83 -41.22 6.01
C GLN A 11 -25.16 -41.70 6.64
N PHE A 12 -26.24 -41.01 6.24
CA PHE A 12 -27.68 -41.37 6.23
C PHE A 12 -28.44 -41.19 7.56
N SER A 13 -29.66 -40.63 7.63
CA SER A 13 -30.71 -40.52 6.60
C SER A 13 -31.76 -39.44 6.92
N VAL A 14 -32.47 -39.08 5.85
CA VAL A 14 -33.58 -38.14 5.65
C VAL A 14 -34.84 -38.46 6.48
N ALA A 15 -35.58 -37.45 6.95
CA ALA A 15 -37.05 -37.47 7.02
C ALA A 15 -37.65 -36.05 7.13
N SER A 16 -38.70 -35.83 6.34
CA SER A 16 -39.41 -34.59 5.98
C SER A 16 -40.57 -34.20 6.94
N LEU A 17 -40.99 -32.92 6.93
CA LEU A 17 -42.39 -32.38 6.88
C LEU A 17 -42.39 -30.87 7.27
N PHE A 18 -42.59 -29.91 6.35
CA PHE A 18 -43.82 -29.31 5.79
C PHE A 18 -44.65 -28.34 6.69
N ILE A 19 -44.74 -27.08 6.21
CA ILE A 19 -45.92 -26.16 6.09
C ILE A 19 -46.50 -25.53 7.37
N ALA A 20 -46.44 -24.20 7.52
CA ALA A 20 -47.45 -23.22 7.04
C ALA A 20 -47.28 -21.83 7.68
N ALA A 21 -47.67 -20.82 6.89
CA ALA A 21 -47.69 -19.40 7.16
C ALA A 21 -48.70 -18.93 8.23
N GLY A 22 -48.49 -17.70 8.73
CA GLY A 22 -49.48 -16.98 9.52
C GLY A 22 -49.06 -15.53 9.81
N LEU A 23 -49.28 -14.64 8.85
CA LEU A 23 -49.18 -13.19 9.00
C LEU A 23 -50.46 -12.67 9.68
N THR A 24 -50.37 -11.98 10.81
CA THR A 24 -51.44 -11.07 11.28
C THR A 24 -50.86 -9.90 12.06
N MET A 25 -51.06 -8.70 11.51
CA MET A 25 -51.00 -7.43 12.24
C MET A 25 -52.25 -7.26 13.11
N ALA A 26 -52.09 -6.79 14.33
CA ALA A 26 -53.15 -6.16 15.12
C ALA A 26 -52.56 -4.99 15.94
N ALA A 27 -53.18 -3.82 15.77
CA ALA A 27 -52.87 -2.60 16.51
C ALA A 27 -53.83 -2.40 17.70
N CYS A 28 -53.38 -1.54 18.63
CA CYS A 28 -54.10 -0.79 19.67
C CYS A 28 -54.31 -1.45 21.05
N SER A 29 -53.60 -0.97 22.08
CA SER A 29 -54.13 0.01 23.05
C SER A 29 -53.19 0.20 24.25
N SER A 30 -53.15 1.44 24.76
CA SER A 30 -52.40 1.88 25.92
C SER A 30 -53.10 1.56 27.24
N SER A 31 -52.37 1.03 28.22
CA SER A 31 -52.67 1.21 29.64
C SER A 31 -51.40 0.99 30.48
N GLY A 32 -51.04 1.99 31.29
CA GLY A 32 -49.91 1.92 32.20
C GLY A 32 -50.06 0.84 33.26
N GLY A 33 -48.95 0.17 33.53
CA GLY A 33 -48.74 -0.80 34.60
C GLY A 33 -47.25 -1.08 34.64
N GLY A 34 -46.64 -0.94 35.83
CA GLY A 34 -45.20 -0.78 36.04
C GLY A 34 -44.32 -1.72 35.22
N SER A 35 -43.32 -1.14 34.56
CA SER A 35 -42.24 -1.88 33.92
C SER A 35 -41.41 -2.56 35.01
N SER A 36 -41.74 -3.81 35.30
CA SER A 36 -40.72 -4.77 35.73
C SER A 36 -39.69 -4.82 34.62
N VAL A 37 -38.47 -4.37 34.91
CA VAL A 37 -37.32 -4.49 34.01
C VAL A 37 -37.18 -5.98 33.72
N SER A 38 -37.46 -6.37 32.47
CA SER A 38 -37.21 -7.72 31.97
C SER A 38 -35.70 -7.90 31.90
N GLU A 39 -35.09 -8.25 33.03
CA GLU A 39 -33.70 -8.65 33.09
C GLU A 39 -33.58 -10.04 32.45
N LEU A 40 -32.63 -10.15 31.51
CA LEU A 40 -32.08 -11.37 30.92
C LEU A 40 -32.81 -11.90 29.69
N ARG A 41 -32.19 -11.66 28.52
CA ARG A 41 -32.29 -12.58 27.37
C ARG A 41 -31.46 -13.83 27.72
N PRO A 42 -31.94 -15.06 27.51
CA PRO A 42 -31.06 -16.23 27.53
C PRO A 42 -29.99 -16.07 26.44
N ASP A 43 -28.75 -16.49 26.69
CA ASP A 43 -27.65 -16.35 25.74
C ASP A 43 -28.03 -16.99 24.40
N PRO A 44 -28.26 -16.20 23.34
CA PRO A 44 -28.48 -16.78 22.03
C PRO A 44 -27.15 -17.34 21.55
N ASN A 45 -27.16 -18.54 20.98
CA ASN A 45 -26.07 -18.94 20.09
C ASN A 45 -25.96 -17.86 19.00
N LEU A 46 -24.77 -17.31 18.80
CA LEU A 46 -24.55 -16.41 17.67
C LEU A 46 -24.73 -17.22 16.38
N ALA A 47 -25.44 -16.63 15.41
CA ALA A 47 -25.45 -17.21 14.07
C ALA A 47 -24.00 -17.20 13.52
N PRO A 48 -23.63 -18.15 12.63
CA PRO A 48 -22.35 -18.07 11.94
C PRO A 48 -22.22 -16.72 11.21
N GLY A 49 -21.15 -15.97 11.43
CA GLY A 49 -21.02 -14.64 10.84
C GLY A 49 -21.90 -13.56 11.50
N ALA A 50 -22.26 -13.72 12.79
CA ALA A 50 -22.91 -12.67 13.57
C ALA A 50 -21.95 -11.98 14.54
N THR A 51 -21.91 -10.64 14.45
CA THR A 51 -21.18 -9.79 15.40
C THR A 51 -21.76 -9.89 16.82
N PRO A 52 -20.91 -9.94 17.87
CA PRO A 52 -21.38 -9.85 19.25
C PRO A 52 -22.21 -8.57 19.51
N PRO A 53 -23.12 -8.58 20.50
CA PRO A 53 -23.93 -7.41 20.84
C PRO A 53 -23.15 -6.18 21.35
N GLY A 54 -21.85 -6.31 21.59
CA GLY A 54 -20.98 -5.29 22.18
C GLY A 54 -21.14 -5.21 23.69
N LEU A 55 -20.03 -5.26 24.45
CA LEU A 55 -20.02 -5.11 25.90
C LEU A 55 -19.59 -3.69 26.30
N VAL A 56 -20.51 -2.94 26.89
CA VAL A 56 -20.27 -1.58 27.38
C VAL A 56 -20.23 -1.57 28.91
N ILE A 57 -19.13 -1.05 29.46
CA ILE A 57 -18.99 -0.77 30.90
C ILE A 57 -18.78 0.71 31.07
N GLU A 58 -19.52 1.31 31.99
CA GLU A 58 -19.40 2.73 32.32
C GLU A 58 -19.16 2.89 33.81
N ILE A 59 -18.05 3.52 34.19
CA ILE A 59 -17.84 3.98 35.56
C ILE A 59 -18.62 5.26 35.76
N GLU A 60 -19.56 5.25 36.70
CA GLU A 60 -20.44 6.38 36.99
C GLU A 60 -19.91 7.26 38.13
N ALA A 61 -19.21 6.66 39.10
CA ALA A 61 -18.60 7.40 40.20
C ALA A 61 -17.42 6.64 40.81
N VAL A 62 -16.45 7.41 41.30
CA VAL A 62 -15.35 6.96 42.15
C VAL A 62 -15.46 7.67 43.49
N GLU A 63 -15.65 6.92 44.56
CA GLU A 63 -16.04 7.42 45.89
C GLU A 63 -15.10 6.92 46.99
N GLY A 64 -15.08 7.63 48.13
CA GLY A 64 -14.33 7.25 49.32
C GLY A 64 -13.14 8.14 49.68
N GLY A 65 -12.91 9.23 48.93
CA GLY A 65 -11.84 10.19 49.23
C GLY A 65 -12.15 11.01 50.48
N SER A 66 -11.15 11.15 51.34
CA SER A 66 -11.26 11.81 52.65
C SER A 66 -10.96 13.31 52.64
N VAL A 67 -10.39 13.85 51.56
CA VAL A 67 -9.92 15.25 51.52
C VAL A 67 -11.12 16.21 51.49
N PRO A 68 -11.29 17.08 52.51
CA PRO A 68 -12.40 18.02 52.53
C PRO A 68 -12.35 19.01 51.36
N GLY A 69 -13.50 19.28 50.75
CA GLY A 69 -13.65 20.28 49.68
C GLY A 69 -13.29 19.78 48.28
N THR A 70 -12.28 18.91 48.13
CA THR A 70 -11.90 18.34 46.82
C THR A 70 -12.42 16.92 46.60
N GLY A 71 -12.73 16.17 47.68
CA GLY A 71 -13.07 14.75 47.58
C GLY A 71 -11.90 13.86 47.12
N ALA A 72 -10.68 14.40 47.12
CA ALA A 72 -9.47 13.66 46.76
C ALA A 72 -9.19 12.54 47.78
N PHE A 73 -8.47 11.54 47.34
CA PHE A 73 -8.05 10.40 48.13
C PHE A 73 -6.70 10.64 48.78
N ARG A 74 -6.46 10.00 49.92
CA ARG A 74 -5.14 9.90 50.57
C ARG A 74 -4.77 8.42 50.72
N PRO A 75 -3.48 8.10 50.83
CA PRO A 75 -3.06 6.81 51.36
C PRO A 75 -3.85 6.42 52.61
N GLY A 76 -4.42 5.22 52.61
CA GLY A 76 -5.31 4.74 53.67
C GLY A 76 -6.81 4.85 53.38
N ASP A 77 -7.23 5.66 52.41
CA ASP A 77 -8.64 5.74 52.00
C ASP A 77 -9.06 4.47 51.23
N THR A 78 -10.31 4.02 51.40
CA THR A 78 -10.83 2.85 50.68
C THR A 78 -11.70 3.29 49.50
N LEU A 79 -11.22 3.06 48.28
CA LEU A 79 -11.98 3.36 47.06
C LEU A 79 -13.23 2.48 46.92
N SER A 80 -14.31 3.09 46.46
CA SER A 80 -15.50 2.41 45.93
C SER A 80 -15.79 2.94 44.52
N VAL A 81 -16.09 2.04 43.59
CA VAL A 81 -16.35 2.35 42.18
C VAL A 81 -17.75 1.88 41.85
N ARG A 82 -18.60 2.84 41.46
CA ARG A 82 -19.95 2.57 40.98
C ARG A 82 -19.92 2.51 39.46
N PHE A 83 -20.47 1.46 38.86
CA PHE A 83 -20.43 1.23 37.42
C PHE A 83 -21.69 0.54 36.90
N SER A 84 -21.90 0.58 35.59
CA SER A 84 -22.96 -0.16 34.90
C SER A 84 -22.39 -1.10 33.84
N VAL A 85 -23.15 -2.15 33.52
CA VAL A 85 -22.82 -3.15 32.49
C VAL A 85 -23.99 -3.24 31.52
N LYS A 86 -23.74 -2.96 30.25
CA LYS A 86 -24.73 -2.81 29.18
C LYS A 86 -24.23 -3.44 27.88
N GLN A 87 -25.15 -3.64 26.94
CA GLN A 87 -24.84 -3.86 25.53
C GLN A 87 -24.86 -2.55 24.75
N ASP A 88 -24.42 -2.56 23.48
CA ASP A 88 -24.40 -1.36 22.62
C ASP A 88 -25.80 -0.76 22.39
N ASP A 89 -26.85 -1.58 22.45
CA ASP A 89 -28.25 -1.14 22.37
C ASP A 89 -28.77 -0.48 23.68
N GLY A 90 -27.90 -0.38 24.70
CA GLY A 90 -28.19 0.16 26.01
C GLY A 90 -28.86 -0.83 26.97
N GLN A 91 -29.14 -2.07 26.55
CA GLN A 91 -29.75 -3.08 27.40
C GLN A 91 -28.77 -3.49 28.51
N ARG A 92 -29.23 -3.46 29.77
CA ARG A 92 -28.41 -3.90 30.91
C ARG A 92 -28.19 -5.41 30.89
N ILE A 93 -26.98 -5.81 31.24
CA ILE A 93 -26.59 -7.21 31.43
C ILE A 93 -26.25 -7.46 32.89
N ALA A 94 -26.54 -8.67 33.36
CA ALA A 94 -26.18 -9.06 34.72
C ALA A 94 -24.67 -9.32 34.82
N LEU A 95 -24.08 -8.99 35.97
CA LEU A 95 -22.62 -9.11 36.17
C LEU A 95 -22.14 -10.58 36.18
N ASP A 96 -22.99 -11.50 36.62
CA ASP A 96 -22.71 -12.94 36.63
C ASP A 96 -22.65 -13.55 35.22
N ALA A 97 -23.30 -12.91 34.23
CA ALA A 97 -23.24 -13.28 32.82
C ALA A 97 -21.91 -12.90 32.13
N LEU A 98 -21.01 -12.18 32.81
CA LEU A 98 -19.65 -11.96 32.32
C LEU A 98 -18.76 -13.16 32.63
N ASP A 99 -17.83 -13.50 31.74
CA ASP A 99 -16.86 -14.58 31.95
C ASP A 99 -15.61 -14.12 32.67
N ARG A 100 -15.32 -12.82 32.60
CA ARG A 100 -14.16 -12.20 33.24
C ARG A 100 -14.50 -10.79 33.69
N GLY A 101 -13.93 -10.36 34.82
CA GLY A 101 -14.01 -8.98 35.30
C GLY A 101 -12.84 -8.67 36.23
N ASN A 102 -12.03 -7.68 35.87
CA ASN A 102 -10.90 -7.22 36.63
C ASN A 102 -10.95 -5.70 36.84
N ILE A 103 -10.32 -5.24 37.92
CA ILE A 103 -10.20 -3.82 38.24
C ILE A 103 -8.79 -3.49 38.77
N MET A 104 -8.26 -2.32 38.42
CA MET A 104 -6.89 -1.89 38.77
C MET A 104 -6.77 -0.37 38.90
N ILE A 105 -5.67 0.10 39.49
CA ILE A 105 -5.37 1.53 39.65
C ILE A 105 -3.93 1.82 39.27
N SER A 106 -3.71 2.82 38.43
CA SER A 106 -2.38 3.33 38.07
C SER A 106 -2.40 4.85 37.96
N GLY A 107 -1.24 5.47 38.10
CA GLY A 107 -1.05 6.92 38.02
C GLY A 107 0.28 7.34 38.63
N PRO A 108 0.56 8.64 38.72
CA PRO A 108 -0.26 9.75 38.24
C PRO A 108 -0.24 9.86 36.70
N THR A 109 -1.21 10.56 36.12
CA THR A 109 -1.41 10.66 34.65
C THR A 109 -0.22 11.22 33.87
N PHE A 110 0.67 11.99 34.50
CA PHE A 110 1.88 12.50 33.85
C PHE A 110 3.03 11.46 33.76
N ASN A 111 3.00 10.39 34.58
CA ASN A 111 3.98 9.32 34.58
C ASN A 111 3.36 8.04 35.18
N TYR A 112 2.51 7.36 34.40
CA TYR A 112 1.76 6.20 34.87
C TYR A 112 2.66 5.16 35.54
N HIS A 113 2.37 4.87 36.81
CA HIS A 113 2.93 3.78 37.60
C HIS A 113 1.80 2.96 38.19
N ARG A 114 2.08 1.67 38.43
CA ARG A 114 1.09 0.80 39.07
C ARG A 114 0.92 1.21 40.53
N VAL A 115 -0.33 1.21 41.00
CA VAL A 115 -0.69 1.48 42.40
C VAL A 115 -1.45 0.31 43.00
N VAL A 116 -2.44 -0.21 42.28
CA VAL A 116 -3.15 -1.43 42.63
C VAL A 116 -3.12 -2.36 41.42
N GLU A 117 -2.70 -3.61 41.66
CA GLU A 117 -2.64 -4.62 40.61
C GLU A 117 -4.02 -4.93 40.00
N SER A 118 -4.03 -5.71 38.91
CA SER A 118 -5.27 -6.19 38.31
C SER A 118 -5.90 -7.28 39.17
N ILE A 119 -6.92 -6.92 39.94
CA ILE A 119 -7.65 -7.83 40.83
C ILE A 119 -8.82 -8.44 40.05
N SER A 120 -8.96 -9.76 40.06
CA SER A 120 -9.97 -10.50 39.28
C SER A 120 -11.28 -10.79 40.04
N ASP A 121 -11.49 -10.20 41.22
CA ASP A 121 -12.66 -10.47 42.08
C ASP A 121 -13.81 -9.48 41.87
N LEU A 122 -13.79 -8.70 40.77
CA LEU A 122 -14.82 -7.70 40.46
C LEU A 122 -16.22 -8.31 40.48
N ARG A 123 -16.38 -9.48 39.86
CA ARG A 123 -17.66 -10.21 39.77
C ARG A 123 -18.14 -10.72 41.14
N ASP A 124 -17.20 -11.13 41.98
CA ASP A 124 -17.48 -11.74 43.28
C ASP A 124 -17.80 -10.69 44.36
N ARG A 125 -17.22 -9.49 44.23
CA ARG A 125 -17.28 -8.45 45.26
C ARG A 125 -18.26 -7.33 44.95
N ALA A 126 -18.53 -7.03 43.68
CA ALA A 126 -19.41 -5.92 43.34
C ALA A 126 -20.86 -6.21 43.76
N VAL A 127 -21.50 -5.23 44.39
CA VAL A 127 -22.87 -5.35 44.90
C VAL A 127 -23.82 -4.59 44.00
N LYS A 128 -24.89 -5.24 43.55
CA LYS A 128 -25.93 -4.61 42.74
C LYS A 128 -26.74 -3.61 43.56
N ASN A 129 -26.87 -2.39 43.03
CA ASN A 129 -27.67 -1.30 43.57
C ASN A 129 -29.12 -1.39 43.10
N SER A 130 -30.03 -0.67 43.77
CA SER A 130 -31.46 -0.67 43.44
C SER A 130 -31.79 -0.07 42.06
N ASP A 131 -30.89 0.73 41.49
CA ASP A 131 -31.02 1.31 40.16
C ASP A 131 -30.38 0.47 39.05
N GLY A 132 -29.90 -0.75 39.39
CA GLY A 132 -29.30 -1.69 38.44
C GLY A 132 -27.84 -1.40 38.10
N THR A 133 -27.19 -0.46 38.79
CA THR A 133 -25.72 -0.30 38.77
C THR A 133 -25.07 -1.25 39.77
N TYR A 134 -23.74 -1.35 39.75
CA TYR A 134 -22.96 -2.16 40.70
C TYR A 134 -21.95 -1.27 41.41
N THR A 135 -21.71 -1.53 42.70
CA THR A 135 -20.66 -0.88 43.47
C THR A 135 -19.62 -1.90 43.88
N TYR A 136 -18.39 -1.74 43.38
CA TYR A 136 -17.22 -2.48 43.82
C TYR A 136 -16.45 -1.67 44.86
N LYS A 137 -16.16 -2.27 46.01
CA LYS A 137 -15.34 -1.65 47.06
C LYS A 137 -14.03 -2.39 47.19
N PHE A 138 -12.89 -1.72 47.06
CA PHE A 138 -11.59 -2.36 47.20
C PHE A 138 -11.43 -3.00 48.59
N ALA A 139 -10.85 -4.20 48.63
CA ALA A 139 -10.61 -4.92 49.89
C ALA A 139 -9.54 -4.22 50.76
N SER A 140 -8.53 -3.67 50.10
CA SER A 140 -7.43 -2.94 50.71
C SER A 140 -7.57 -1.44 50.47
N PRO A 141 -7.15 -0.59 51.41
CA PRO A 141 -7.09 0.84 51.18
C PRO A 141 -6.02 1.19 50.13
N LEU A 142 -6.09 2.41 49.59
CA LEU A 142 -5.08 2.98 48.71
C LEU A 142 -3.70 2.94 49.42
N PRO A 143 -2.67 2.36 48.78
CA PRO A 143 -1.36 2.22 49.42
C PRO A 143 -0.66 3.58 49.59
N ALA A 144 0.40 3.60 50.41
CA ALA A 144 1.20 4.80 50.62
C ALA A 144 2.26 5.03 49.55
N THR A 145 2.61 3.98 48.80
CA THR A 145 3.71 3.99 47.84
C THR A 145 3.31 3.33 46.53
N TYR A 146 4.04 3.63 45.46
CA TYR A 146 3.88 2.93 44.18
C TYR A 146 4.33 1.47 44.30
N MET A 147 3.69 0.60 43.53
CA MET A 147 4.10 -0.80 43.40
C MET A 147 5.01 -0.99 42.18
N ALA A 148 5.75 -2.10 42.20
CA ALA A 148 6.61 -2.50 41.09
C ALA A 148 5.83 -2.59 39.76
N PRO A 149 6.43 -2.17 38.63
CA PRO A 149 5.93 -2.40 37.28
C PRO A 149 5.70 -3.89 36.96
N LEU A 150 5.15 -4.18 35.78
CA LEU A 150 5.04 -5.57 35.32
C LEU A 150 6.42 -6.12 34.95
N ASN A 151 6.70 -7.34 35.43
CA ASN A 151 7.96 -8.07 35.20
C ASN A 151 9.23 -7.27 35.56
N ASP A 152 9.11 -6.40 36.55
CA ASP A 152 10.15 -5.47 37.02
C ASP A 152 11.51 -6.15 37.30
N THR A 153 12.59 -5.56 36.75
CA THR A 153 13.98 -5.98 36.97
C THR A 153 14.91 -4.76 37.09
N ASP A 154 16.14 -4.99 37.57
CA ASP A 154 17.16 -3.92 37.64
C ASP A 154 17.64 -3.42 36.26
N ALA A 155 17.14 -3.97 35.15
CA ALA A 155 17.53 -3.58 33.80
C ALA A 155 16.94 -2.22 33.38
N ILE A 156 15.75 -1.86 33.86
CA ILE A 156 15.07 -0.60 33.52
C ILE A 156 14.58 0.11 34.78
N THR A 157 15.37 1.06 35.27
CA THR A 157 15.06 1.84 36.49
C THR A 157 14.81 3.34 36.23
N LEU A 158 15.06 3.82 35.01
CA LEU A 158 14.93 5.24 34.68
C LEU A 158 13.46 5.68 34.72
N GLY A 159 13.16 6.63 35.60
CA GLY A 159 11.80 7.20 35.77
C GLY A 159 10.86 6.33 36.60
N GLU A 160 11.35 5.20 37.13
CA GLU A 160 10.61 4.31 38.01
C GLU A 160 10.44 4.94 39.41
N MET A 161 9.24 4.84 39.97
CA MET A 161 8.89 5.39 41.29
C MET A 161 8.58 4.30 42.33
N THR A 162 8.99 3.05 42.12
CA THR A 162 8.66 1.93 43.02
C THR A 162 9.09 2.18 44.46
N GLY A 163 8.16 2.02 45.40
CA GLY A 163 8.41 2.26 46.82
C GLY A 163 8.45 3.74 47.21
N GLU A 164 8.42 4.68 46.26
CA GLU A 164 8.25 6.11 46.55
C GLU A 164 6.82 6.43 46.97
N ALA A 165 6.64 7.51 47.73
CA ALA A 165 5.33 7.95 48.17
C ALA A 165 4.45 8.39 46.99
N LEU A 166 3.15 8.10 47.04
CA LEU A 166 2.20 8.57 46.04
C LEU A 166 2.22 10.10 45.96
N LEU A 167 2.42 10.63 44.75
CA LEU A 167 2.46 12.07 44.50
C LEU A 167 1.04 12.63 44.38
N ASP A 168 0.89 13.92 44.72
CA ASP A 168 -0.32 14.68 44.46
C ASP A 168 -0.59 14.70 42.94
N GLY A 169 -1.80 14.31 42.52
CA GLY A 169 -2.11 14.28 41.10
C GLY A 169 -3.41 13.58 40.74
N THR A 170 -3.58 13.36 39.43
CA THR A 170 -4.69 12.58 38.88
C THR A 170 -4.24 11.13 38.70
N TYR A 171 -5.06 10.19 39.18
CA TYR A 171 -4.87 8.75 39.07
C TYR A 171 -6.08 8.16 38.36
N THR A 172 -5.91 6.97 37.80
CA THR A 172 -6.93 6.34 36.96
C THR A 172 -7.25 4.96 37.50
N VAL A 173 -8.54 4.71 37.71
CA VAL A 173 -9.07 3.37 37.94
C VAL A 173 -9.62 2.82 36.63
N GLY A 174 -9.32 1.57 36.33
CA GLY A 174 -9.81 0.90 35.13
C GLY A 174 -10.51 -0.40 35.42
N ILE A 175 -11.58 -0.66 34.68
CA ILE A 175 -12.26 -1.95 34.63
C ILE A 175 -12.01 -2.59 33.27
N GLU A 176 -11.68 -3.87 33.28
CA GLU A 176 -11.68 -4.72 32.08
C GLU A 176 -12.54 -5.96 32.33
N ALA A 177 -13.48 -6.23 31.44
CA ALA A 177 -14.33 -7.41 31.53
C ALA A 177 -14.54 -7.99 30.14
N ARG A 178 -15.06 -9.21 30.09
CA ARG A 178 -15.46 -9.83 28.83
C ARG A 178 -16.65 -10.73 29.00
N LYS A 179 -17.39 -10.91 27.92
CA LYS A 179 -18.36 -11.98 27.76
C LYS A 179 -17.98 -12.86 26.59
N GLU A 180 -18.18 -14.16 26.71
CA GLU A 180 -17.95 -15.14 25.66
C GLU A 180 -19.29 -15.65 25.12
N TYR A 181 -19.41 -15.72 23.80
CA TYR A 181 -20.55 -16.27 23.09
C TYR A 181 -20.12 -17.50 22.31
N MET A 182 -21.02 -18.47 22.17
CA MET A 182 -20.79 -19.64 21.31
C MET A 182 -21.54 -19.49 19.99
N THR A 183 -20.87 -19.73 18.87
CA THR A 183 -21.51 -19.80 17.55
C THR A 183 -22.23 -21.13 17.38
N ALA A 184 -23.15 -21.20 16.42
CA ALA A 184 -23.78 -22.47 16.02
C ALA A 184 -22.77 -23.52 15.52
N ALA A 185 -21.57 -23.10 15.10
CA ALA A 185 -20.46 -23.97 14.69
C ALA A 185 -19.59 -24.46 15.87
N GLY A 186 -19.86 -24.00 17.10
CA GLY A 186 -19.12 -24.38 18.30
C GLY A 186 -17.85 -23.55 18.54
N GLU A 187 -17.72 -22.39 17.91
CA GLU A 187 -16.59 -21.47 18.12
C GLU A 187 -16.92 -20.48 19.25
N SER A 188 -15.91 -20.08 20.03
CA SER A 188 -16.04 -19.06 21.07
C SER A 188 -15.68 -17.68 20.50
N VAL A 189 -16.58 -16.71 20.66
CA VAL A 189 -16.40 -15.32 20.27
C VAL A 189 -16.36 -14.47 21.55
N ARG A 190 -15.32 -13.65 21.70
CA ARG A 190 -15.13 -12.80 22.88
C ARG A 190 -15.60 -11.37 22.60
N ASP A 191 -16.27 -10.80 23.58
CA ASP A 191 -16.83 -9.45 23.55
C ASP A 191 -16.24 -8.63 24.73
N PRO A 192 -15.21 -7.80 24.47
CA PRO A 192 -14.51 -7.04 25.51
C PRO A 192 -15.24 -5.76 25.91
N GLY A 193 -15.28 -5.50 27.22
CA GLY A 193 -15.75 -4.25 27.81
C GLY A 193 -14.66 -3.61 28.66
N ASN A 194 -14.17 -2.44 28.24
CA ASN A 194 -13.11 -1.71 28.92
C ASN A 194 -13.53 -0.27 29.20
N THR A 195 -13.19 0.23 30.39
CA THR A 195 -13.47 1.61 30.77
C THR A 195 -12.50 2.09 31.85
N THR A 196 -12.36 3.41 31.95
CA THR A 196 -11.50 4.08 32.92
C THR A 196 -12.19 5.31 33.50
N ALA A 197 -11.83 5.68 34.72
CA ALA A 197 -12.21 6.94 35.33
C ALA A 197 -11.05 7.54 36.12
N ASP A 198 -10.89 8.85 36.01
CA ASP A 198 -9.86 9.61 36.70
C ASP A 198 -10.36 10.12 38.06
N PHE A 199 -9.46 10.15 39.05
CA PHE A 199 -9.72 10.67 40.39
C PHE A 199 -8.49 11.37 40.96
N LEU A 200 -8.70 12.22 41.98
CA LEU A 200 -7.63 13.02 42.59
C LEU A 200 -7.01 12.29 43.78
N VAL A 201 -5.69 12.37 43.92
CA VAL A 201 -4.95 11.94 45.10
C VAL A 201 -4.18 13.13 45.69
N GLY A 202 -4.15 13.20 47.02
CA GLY A 202 -3.34 14.15 47.77
C GLY A 202 -3.92 15.57 47.76
N GLY A 203 -3.06 16.56 47.57
CA GLY A 203 -3.40 17.99 47.50
C GLY A 203 -3.95 18.47 46.14
N ALA A 204 -4.06 17.60 45.14
CA ALA A 204 -4.57 17.97 43.83
C ALA A 204 -6.05 18.40 43.89
N SER A 205 -6.41 19.38 43.06
CA SER A 205 -7.76 19.98 43.02
C SER A 205 -8.40 20.00 41.62
N THR A 206 -7.68 19.53 40.59
CA THR A 206 -8.15 19.53 39.20
C THR A 206 -7.67 18.28 38.50
N LEU A 207 -8.57 17.58 37.83
CA LEU A 207 -8.23 16.41 37.03
C LEU A 207 -7.42 16.84 35.80
N GLN A 208 -6.35 16.11 35.50
CA GLN A 208 -5.51 16.30 34.33
C GLN A 208 -5.62 15.04 33.47
N PRO A 209 -6.19 15.11 32.25
CA PRO A 209 -6.29 13.94 31.39
C PRO A 209 -4.90 13.45 30.97
N ARG A 210 -4.85 12.23 30.41
CA ARG A 210 -3.70 11.70 29.67
C ARG A 210 -4.12 11.25 28.27
N GLU A 211 -4.26 12.21 27.36
CA GLU A 211 -4.71 11.98 25.97
C GLU A 211 -3.67 12.49 24.97
N VAL A 212 -2.56 11.74 24.84
CA VAL A 212 -1.47 12.04 23.87
C VAL A 212 -1.75 11.45 22.49
N VAL A 213 -2.60 10.41 22.45
CA VAL A 213 -3.11 9.75 21.25
C VAL A 213 -4.57 9.37 21.49
N THR A 214 -5.36 9.23 20.43
CA THR A 214 -6.73 8.70 20.51
C THR A 214 -6.82 7.31 19.90
N LEU A 215 -7.80 6.52 20.34
CA LEU A 215 -8.06 5.21 19.71
C LEU A 215 -8.46 5.35 18.24
N ALA A 216 -9.11 6.46 17.87
CA ALA A 216 -9.52 6.74 16.50
C ALA A 216 -8.31 6.78 15.55
N HIS A 217 -7.19 7.35 15.99
CA HIS A 217 -5.97 7.40 15.18
C HIS A 217 -5.38 6.01 14.94
N CYS A 218 -5.35 5.16 15.96
CA CYS A 218 -4.93 3.76 15.81
C CYS A 218 -5.87 2.99 14.86
N ASN A 219 -7.18 3.16 15.06
CA ASN A 219 -8.22 2.46 14.30
C ASN A 219 -8.35 2.92 12.85
N ARG A 220 -7.71 4.03 12.48
CA ARG A 220 -7.56 4.41 11.07
C ARG A 220 -6.90 3.28 10.28
N CYS A 221 -5.84 2.68 10.83
CA CYS A 221 -5.17 1.52 10.23
C CYS A 221 -5.70 0.19 10.77
N HIS A 222 -5.97 0.12 12.06
CA HIS A 222 -6.32 -1.12 12.76
C HIS A 222 -7.80 -1.48 12.69
N GLY A 223 -8.70 -0.63 12.17
CA GLY A 223 -10.14 -0.90 12.16
C GLY A 223 -10.74 -0.88 13.57
N GLU A 224 -10.65 -1.99 14.27
CA GLU A 224 -11.03 -2.14 15.67
C GLU A 224 -9.86 -2.76 16.45
N LEU A 225 -8.96 -1.91 16.97
CA LEU A 225 -7.81 -2.36 17.75
C LEU A 225 -8.28 -3.10 19.00
N SER A 226 -8.01 -4.40 19.02
CA SER A 226 -8.33 -5.30 20.11
C SER A 226 -7.18 -6.29 20.28
N VAL A 227 -6.60 -6.33 21.49
CA VAL A 227 -5.39 -7.11 21.79
C VAL A 227 -5.57 -7.96 23.04
N HIS A 228 -4.56 -8.80 23.33
CA HIS A 228 -4.57 -9.78 24.42
C HIS A 228 -5.72 -10.80 24.34
N GLY A 229 -6.02 -11.26 23.11
CA GLY A 229 -7.07 -12.26 22.83
C GLY A 229 -8.48 -11.71 23.04
N ASP A 230 -8.73 -10.51 22.49
CA ASP A 230 -9.98 -9.76 22.55
C ASP A 230 -10.45 -9.42 23.97
N ASN A 231 -9.51 -8.92 24.78
CA ASN A 231 -9.79 -8.48 26.16
C ASN A 231 -9.62 -6.97 26.35
N ARG A 232 -8.89 -6.29 25.47
CA ARG A 232 -8.46 -4.89 25.64
C ARG A 232 -8.58 -4.11 24.35
N ASN A 233 -9.47 -3.12 24.32
CA ASN A 233 -9.76 -2.29 23.15
C ASN A 233 -9.80 -0.77 23.44
N LYS A 234 -9.26 -0.31 24.58
CA LYS A 234 -9.18 1.11 24.95
C LYS A 234 -7.78 1.50 25.40
N ILE A 235 -7.28 2.63 24.88
CA ILE A 235 -5.95 3.18 25.22
C ILE A 235 -5.79 3.42 26.72
N GLY A 236 -6.81 4.00 27.38
CA GLY A 236 -6.79 4.25 28.82
C GLY A 236 -6.47 3.00 29.65
N ASN A 237 -6.99 1.83 29.25
CA ASN A 237 -6.69 0.57 29.93
C ASN A 237 -5.28 0.05 29.63
N CYS A 238 -4.74 0.28 28.42
CA CYS A 238 -3.36 -0.07 28.09
C CYS A 238 -2.37 0.64 29.04
N LEU A 239 -2.60 1.93 29.30
CA LEU A 239 -1.74 2.78 30.14
C LEU A 239 -1.70 2.34 31.61
N LEU A 240 -2.67 1.55 32.08
CA LEU A 240 -2.67 1.06 33.47
C LEU A 240 -1.68 -0.09 33.70
N CYS A 241 -1.27 -0.78 32.63
CA CYS A 241 -0.36 -1.92 32.69
C CYS A 241 0.98 -1.65 31.99
N HIS A 242 0.94 -0.98 30.84
CA HIS A 242 2.12 -0.58 30.05
C HIS A 242 2.70 0.72 30.63
N THR A 243 3.12 0.65 31.89
CA THR A 243 3.63 1.76 32.70
C THR A 243 5.13 1.96 32.53
N THR A 244 5.66 3.08 33.03
CA THR A 244 7.11 3.29 33.13
C THR A 244 7.77 2.14 33.91
N GLY A 245 8.93 1.70 33.44
CA GLY A 245 9.68 0.56 34.01
C GLY A 245 9.08 -0.82 33.72
N ALA A 246 7.91 -0.92 33.08
CA ALA A 246 7.35 -2.24 32.76
C ALA A 246 8.19 -2.94 31.70
N GLU A 247 8.45 -4.23 31.92
CA GLU A 247 9.27 -5.08 31.07
C GLU A 247 8.49 -6.27 30.49
N ASP A 248 9.00 -6.82 29.39
CA ASP A 248 8.57 -8.12 28.89
C ASP A 248 8.84 -9.23 29.92
N LYS A 249 8.12 -10.34 29.79
CA LYS A 249 8.19 -11.48 30.72
C LYS A 249 9.60 -12.09 30.82
N ASN A 250 10.47 -11.85 29.84
CA ASN A 250 11.86 -12.32 29.80
C ASN A 250 11.99 -13.82 30.11
N VAL A 251 11.34 -14.65 29.29
CA VAL A 251 11.35 -16.11 29.48
C VAL A 251 12.57 -16.71 28.79
N ALA A 252 13.59 -17.12 29.54
CA ALA A 252 14.84 -17.67 28.97
C ALA A 252 14.65 -18.81 27.94
N ALA A 253 13.57 -19.60 28.06
CA ALA A 253 13.25 -20.69 27.13
C ALA A 253 12.60 -20.22 25.81
N ALA A 254 12.22 -18.94 25.70
CA ALA A 254 11.65 -18.33 24.49
C ALA A 254 12.59 -17.19 24.05
N ALA A 255 12.98 -17.17 22.77
CA ALA A 255 13.93 -16.18 22.22
C ALA A 255 15.30 -16.09 22.97
N GLY A 256 15.64 -17.05 23.83
CA GLY A 256 16.84 -16.94 24.69
C GLY A 256 16.69 -15.93 25.84
N GLY A 257 15.49 -15.41 26.07
CA GLY A 257 15.18 -14.31 26.99
C GLY A 257 15.17 -12.95 26.30
N THR A 258 14.38 -12.03 26.84
CA THR A 258 14.19 -10.65 26.39
C THR A 258 14.52 -9.65 27.52
N PRO A 259 15.71 -9.74 28.15
CA PRO A 259 16.05 -8.88 29.30
C PRO A 259 16.12 -7.41 28.89
N GLY A 260 15.51 -6.52 29.69
CA GLY A 260 15.53 -5.08 29.41
C GLY A 260 14.69 -4.66 28.21
N VAL A 261 13.80 -5.52 27.71
CA VAL A 261 12.81 -5.13 26.71
C VAL A 261 11.64 -4.43 27.41
N SER A 262 11.59 -3.11 27.29
CA SER A 262 10.49 -2.32 27.86
C SER A 262 9.18 -2.59 27.13
N ILE A 263 8.11 -2.73 27.92
CA ILE A 263 6.72 -2.68 27.46
C ILE A 263 6.01 -1.41 27.94
N ASP A 264 6.73 -0.37 28.39
CA ASP A 264 6.14 0.96 28.58
C ASP A 264 5.46 1.41 27.28
N PHE A 265 4.22 1.88 27.36
CA PHE A 265 3.39 2.17 26.19
C PHE A 265 4.10 3.06 25.17
N LYS A 266 4.77 4.13 25.62
CA LYS A 266 5.47 5.05 24.72
C LYS A 266 6.67 4.40 24.03
N VAL A 267 7.37 3.50 24.71
CA VAL A 267 8.56 2.81 24.17
C VAL A 267 8.13 1.70 23.21
N MET A 268 7.20 0.86 23.65
CA MET A 268 6.73 -0.29 22.90
C MET A 268 6.07 0.12 21.59
N ILE A 269 5.15 1.09 21.62
CA ILE A 269 4.42 1.50 20.42
C ILE A 269 5.36 2.11 19.39
N HIS A 270 6.32 2.95 19.79
CA HIS A 270 7.30 3.48 18.85
C HIS A 270 8.22 2.38 18.29
N LYS A 271 8.78 1.50 19.12
CA LYS A 271 9.65 0.41 18.65
C LYS A 271 8.92 -0.53 17.67
N ILE A 272 7.66 -0.89 17.94
CA ILE A 272 6.84 -1.69 17.03
C ILE A 272 6.75 -1.02 15.66
N HIS A 273 6.47 0.28 15.60
CA HIS A 273 6.24 0.99 14.33
C HIS A 273 7.52 1.46 13.63
N SER A 274 8.64 1.61 14.37
CA SER A 274 9.98 1.76 13.79
C SER A 274 10.48 0.45 13.18
N GLY A 275 10.21 -0.69 13.82
CA GLY A 275 10.43 -2.03 13.29
C GLY A 275 11.79 -2.20 12.60
N LYS A 276 11.77 -2.45 11.30
CA LYS A 276 12.98 -2.70 10.48
C LYS A 276 13.95 -1.52 10.38
N HIS A 277 13.49 -0.33 10.75
CA HIS A 277 14.27 0.91 10.72
C HIS A 277 15.00 1.17 12.03
N LEU A 278 14.78 0.36 13.07
CA LEU A 278 15.51 0.48 14.33
C LEU A 278 17.01 0.23 14.11
N PRO A 279 17.88 1.16 14.53
CA PRO A 279 19.32 0.96 14.44
C PRO A 279 19.80 -0.34 15.10
N SER A 280 19.25 -0.72 16.26
CA SER A 280 19.61 -1.96 16.95
C SER A 280 19.29 -3.22 16.13
N VAL A 281 18.16 -3.23 15.42
CA VAL A 281 17.77 -4.31 14.48
C VAL A 281 18.77 -4.40 13.32
N LEU A 282 19.35 -3.27 12.93
CA LEU A 282 20.33 -3.17 11.85
C LEU A 282 21.79 -3.38 12.32
N GLY A 283 22.03 -3.59 13.62
CA GLY A 283 23.38 -3.75 14.16
C GLY A 283 24.16 -2.43 14.24
N VAL A 284 23.45 -1.33 14.46
CA VAL A 284 24.03 0.01 14.57
C VAL A 284 23.86 0.55 16.00
N THR A 285 24.93 1.12 16.55
CA THR A 285 24.92 1.78 17.87
C THR A 285 25.92 2.95 17.93
N THR A 286 26.18 3.49 19.12
CA THR A 286 27.10 4.60 19.37
C THR A 286 28.33 4.13 20.16
N LYS A 287 29.53 4.53 19.72
CA LYS A 287 30.79 4.28 20.43
C LYS A 287 30.95 5.19 21.64
N ALA A 288 31.88 4.84 22.53
CA ALA A 288 32.20 5.66 23.71
C ALA A 288 32.73 7.09 23.38
N ASP A 289 33.26 7.30 22.18
CA ASP A 289 33.68 8.63 21.69
C ASP A 289 32.53 9.42 21.01
N GLY A 290 31.35 8.81 20.93
CA GLY A 290 30.13 9.38 20.35
C GLY A 290 29.99 9.26 18.84
N SER A 291 30.92 8.59 18.17
CA SER A 291 30.78 8.25 16.75
C SER A 291 29.89 7.03 16.54
N ARG A 292 29.32 6.89 15.33
CA ARG A 292 28.52 5.71 14.94
C ARG A 292 29.36 4.43 14.95
N ASP A 293 28.76 3.32 15.37
CA ASP A 293 29.30 1.97 15.26
C ASP A 293 28.39 1.09 14.39
N TYR A 294 28.89 0.70 13.22
CA TYR A 294 28.20 -0.20 12.28
C TYR A 294 28.59 -1.68 12.48
N THR A 295 29.35 -2.00 13.53
CA THR A 295 29.88 -3.35 13.78
C THR A 295 29.17 -4.06 14.94
N ALA A 296 28.13 -3.44 15.50
CA ALA A 296 27.36 -4.07 16.57
C ALA A 296 26.56 -5.26 16.06
N THR A 297 26.30 -6.22 16.94
CA THR A 297 25.47 -7.36 16.61
C THR A 297 24.01 -6.91 16.47
N PRO A 298 23.34 -7.20 15.32
CA PRO A 298 21.91 -6.99 15.16
C PRO A 298 21.10 -7.63 16.30
N LYS A 299 20.11 -6.90 16.81
CA LYS A 299 19.20 -7.38 17.86
C LYS A 299 17.77 -7.24 17.38
N PRO A 300 17.04 -8.35 17.15
CA PRO A 300 15.64 -8.28 16.78
C PRO A 300 14.82 -7.68 17.94
N TYR A 301 13.73 -7.00 17.59
CA TYR A 301 12.77 -6.50 18.57
C TYR A 301 11.66 -7.51 18.80
N GLU A 302 11.85 -8.36 19.81
CA GLU A 302 10.98 -9.48 20.15
C GLU A 302 10.27 -9.27 21.50
N ILE A 303 8.99 -9.66 21.58
CA ILE A 303 8.20 -9.69 22.83
C ILE A 303 7.58 -11.07 23.03
N VAL A 304 7.76 -11.63 24.23
CA VAL A 304 7.22 -12.94 24.61
C VAL A 304 5.75 -12.83 25.05
N GLY A 305 4.86 -13.30 24.18
CA GLY A 305 3.41 -13.28 24.38
C GLY A 305 2.82 -14.49 25.12
N HIS A 306 1.51 -14.68 24.93
CA HIS A 306 0.75 -15.76 25.56
C HIS A 306 1.27 -17.15 25.16
N GLY A 307 1.30 -18.10 26.09
CA GLY A 307 1.84 -19.44 25.83
C GLY A 307 3.35 -19.46 25.52
N ASN A 308 4.08 -18.38 25.85
CA ASN A 308 5.49 -18.16 25.49
C ASN A 308 5.73 -18.06 23.96
N SER A 309 4.74 -17.61 23.18
CA SER A 309 4.93 -17.29 21.76
C SER A 309 5.89 -16.11 21.60
N VAL A 310 6.88 -16.19 20.72
CA VAL A 310 7.75 -15.06 20.37
C VAL A 310 7.08 -14.25 19.27
N ASN A 311 6.82 -12.96 19.54
CA ASN A 311 6.35 -12.01 18.53
C ASN A 311 7.53 -11.14 18.11
N ASP A 312 7.99 -11.30 16.88
CA ASP A 312 9.08 -10.51 16.31
C ASP A 312 8.51 -9.34 15.50
N PHE A 313 8.84 -8.11 15.90
CA PHE A 313 8.39 -6.88 15.26
C PHE A 313 9.46 -6.25 14.35
N SER A 314 10.61 -6.91 14.19
CA SER A 314 11.77 -6.40 13.43
C SER A 314 11.50 -6.23 11.93
N HIS A 315 10.43 -6.83 11.41
CA HIS A 315 10.05 -6.73 10.00
C HIS A 315 9.02 -5.62 9.72
N ILE A 316 8.43 -5.03 10.77
CA ILE A 316 7.39 -4.01 10.59
C ILE A 316 7.96 -2.79 9.88
N ALA A 317 7.20 -2.29 8.91
CA ALA A 317 7.37 -0.99 8.30
C ALA A 317 6.02 -0.27 8.36
N LEU A 318 5.97 0.89 9.02
CA LEU A 318 4.74 1.69 9.06
C LEU A 318 4.39 2.14 7.63
N PRO A 319 3.15 1.93 7.15
CA PRO A 319 2.82 2.10 5.73
C PRO A 319 2.53 3.57 5.36
N VAL A 320 3.43 4.47 5.76
CA VAL A 320 3.28 5.93 5.59
C VAL A 320 4.36 6.48 4.66
N TRP A 321 3.90 7.13 3.59
CA TRP A 321 4.74 7.89 2.68
C TRP A 321 4.89 9.33 3.21
N PRO A 322 6.00 10.01 2.89
CA PRO A 322 7.04 9.63 1.93
C PRO A 322 8.17 8.74 2.50
N SER A 323 8.30 8.62 3.82
CA SER A 323 9.41 7.89 4.47
C SER A 323 9.54 6.43 4.01
N LEU A 324 8.42 5.78 3.72
CA LEU A 324 8.44 4.41 3.21
C LEU A 324 9.15 4.27 1.85
N GLU A 325 9.10 5.31 1.02
CA GLU A 325 9.68 5.31 -0.33
C GLU A 325 11.05 5.97 -0.40
N ALA A 326 11.22 7.07 0.33
CA ALA A 326 12.41 7.90 0.27
C ALA A 326 12.95 8.16 1.69
N PRO A 327 14.26 7.96 1.92
CA PRO A 327 14.88 8.37 3.17
C PRO A 327 14.86 9.89 3.36
N THR A 328 14.95 10.35 4.61
CA THR A 328 15.18 11.76 4.96
C THR A 328 16.55 12.28 4.46
N LEU A 329 17.03 13.43 4.94
CA LEU A 329 18.31 13.99 4.47
C LEU A 329 19.49 13.11 4.89
N ARG A 330 20.55 13.07 4.06
CA ARG A 330 21.81 12.38 4.39
C ARG A 330 22.56 13.10 5.49
N ASP A 331 23.13 12.30 6.39
CA ASP A 331 23.99 12.80 7.46
C ASP A 331 25.41 13.12 6.96
N SER A 332 26.04 14.12 7.58
CA SER A 332 27.43 14.51 7.29
C SER A 332 28.37 13.32 7.28
N GLY A 333 29.05 13.08 6.15
CA GLY A 333 30.02 11.99 6.00
C GLY A 333 29.45 10.74 5.34
N TYR A 334 28.16 10.72 4.99
CA TYR A 334 27.52 9.65 4.24
C TYR A 334 28.29 9.26 2.97
N THR A 335 28.79 10.23 2.18
CA THR A 335 29.53 9.90 0.95
C THR A 335 30.88 9.22 1.20
N ALA A 336 31.42 9.29 2.42
CA ALA A 336 32.65 8.62 2.81
C ALA A 336 32.43 7.15 3.25
N LEU A 337 31.18 6.74 3.49
CA LEU A 337 30.83 5.40 3.96
C LEU A 337 30.93 4.33 2.85
N GLY A 338 31.20 3.08 3.26
CA GLY A 338 31.13 1.91 2.38
C GLY A 338 29.71 1.67 1.84
N SER A 339 29.55 0.81 0.83
CA SER A 339 28.21 0.50 0.28
C SER A 339 27.28 -0.14 1.30
N THR A 340 27.79 -1.02 2.15
CA THR A 340 27.00 -1.68 3.20
C THR A 340 26.50 -0.67 4.24
N GLU A 341 27.41 0.17 4.75
CA GLU A 341 27.08 1.20 5.74
C GLU A 341 26.07 2.21 5.19
N ARG A 342 26.23 2.63 3.92
CA ARG A 342 25.23 3.49 3.25
C ARG A 342 23.85 2.84 3.17
N GLY A 343 23.77 1.54 2.93
CA GLY A 343 22.50 0.81 2.93
C GLY A 343 21.83 0.79 4.31
N LEU A 344 22.61 0.64 5.39
CA LEU A 344 22.09 0.74 6.76
C LEU A 344 21.58 2.16 7.05
N GLU A 345 22.37 3.18 6.70
CA GLU A 345 21.97 4.60 6.84
C GLU A 345 20.71 4.94 6.03
N ASP A 346 20.59 4.45 4.79
CA ASP A 346 19.39 4.63 3.98
C ASP A 346 18.16 3.97 4.63
N THR A 347 18.35 2.79 5.25
CA THR A 347 17.26 2.08 5.95
C THR A 347 16.82 2.83 7.21
N MET A 348 17.76 3.26 8.06
CA MET A 348 17.46 4.02 9.29
C MET A 348 16.77 5.35 8.96
N ARG A 349 17.26 6.08 7.96
CA ARG A 349 16.70 7.38 7.53
C ARG A 349 15.34 7.24 6.83
N SER A 350 14.91 6.03 6.51
CA SER A 350 13.56 5.72 6.03
C SER A 350 12.59 5.40 7.17
N ALA A 351 13.00 5.55 8.43
CA ALA A 351 12.12 5.45 9.59
C ALA A 351 10.92 6.41 9.46
N PRO A 352 9.75 6.06 10.02
CA PRO A 352 8.58 6.92 9.98
C PRO A 352 8.82 8.20 10.79
N VAL A 353 8.72 9.35 10.12
CA VAL A 353 8.81 10.69 10.74
C VAL A 353 7.49 11.46 10.73
N SER A 354 6.43 10.85 10.19
CA SER A 354 5.05 11.37 10.18
C SER A 354 4.36 11.17 11.53
N CYS A 355 4.78 11.95 12.54
CA CYS A 355 4.26 11.87 13.91
C CYS A 355 2.74 12.14 14.01
N ASP A 356 2.23 12.98 13.11
CA ASP A 356 0.84 13.38 12.95
C ASP A 356 -0.12 12.19 12.77
N SER A 357 0.37 11.09 12.19
CA SER A 357 -0.41 9.85 11.99
C SER A 357 -0.98 9.27 13.31
N CYS A 358 -0.33 9.56 14.44
CA CYS A 358 -0.77 9.14 15.78
C CYS A 358 -1.08 10.34 16.69
N HIS A 359 -0.27 11.40 16.62
CA HIS A 359 -0.34 12.55 17.51
C HIS A 359 -1.22 13.70 16.98
N GLY A 360 -1.84 13.51 15.81
CA GLY A 360 -2.69 14.50 15.15
C GLY A 360 -1.90 15.69 14.59
N ASP A 361 -2.57 16.54 13.82
CA ASP A 361 -1.92 17.70 13.22
C ASP A 361 -1.70 18.81 14.25
N PRO A 362 -0.45 19.25 14.50
CA PRO A 362 -0.15 20.35 15.42
C PRO A 362 -0.91 21.65 15.11
N ASP A 363 -1.15 21.94 13.83
CA ASP A 363 -1.77 23.20 13.36
C ASP A 363 -3.28 23.08 13.09
N GLY A 364 -3.82 21.85 13.11
CA GLY A 364 -5.24 21.55 12.93
C GLY A 364 -5.77 21.72 11.51
N SER A 365 -4.91 21.90 10.51
CA SER A 365 -5.28 22.03 9.10
C SER A 365 -5.37 20.69 8.36
N GLY A 366 -4.73 19.65 8.89
CA GLY A 366 -4.77 18.29 8.37
C GLY A 366 -6.03 17.50 8.73
N PRO A 367 -6.19 16.29 8.15
CA PRO A 367 -7.38 15.46 8.31
C PRO A 367 -7.48 14.77 9.68
N ILE A 368 -6.46 14.87 10.53
CA ILE A 368 -6.39 14.20 11.83
C ILE A 368 -6.42 15.24 12.94
N GLU A 369 -7.49 15.22 13.73
CA GLU A 369 -7.66 16.12 14.87
C GLU A 369 -6.57 15.89 15.91
N LYS A 370 -6.03 16.98 16.48
CA LYS A 370 -5.03 16.87 17.54
C LYS A 370 -5.66 16.34 18.83
N PRO A 371 -5.12 15.27 19.46
CA PRO A 371 -5.49 14.86 20.80
C PRO A 371 -5.28 16.01 21.80
N ALA A 372 -6.02 16.02 22.91
CA ALA A 372 -5.96 17.13 23.88
C ALA A 372 -4.54 17.42 24.42
N GLN A 373 -3.65 16.41 24.41
CA GLN A 373 -2.24 16.53 24.80
C GLN A 373 -1.30 15.94 23.76
N GLY A 374 -1.68 15.95 22.47
CA GLY A 374 -0.83 15.47 21.36
C GLY A 374 0.52 16.18 21.30
N ASP A 375 0.57 17.46 21.68
CA ASP A 375 1.79 18.28 21.69
C ASP A 375 2.91 17.73 22.57
N LEU A 376 2.59 16.89 23.55
CA LEU A 376 3.61 16.31 24.42
C LEU A 376 4.63 15.45 23.66
N ALA A 377 4.28 14.96 22.47
CA ALA A 377 5.23 14.31 21.56
C ALA A 377 6.36 15.25 21.10
N PHE A 378 6.12 16.56 21.08
CA PHE A 378 7.04 17.58 20.58
C PHE A 378 7.60 18.47 21.69
N THR A 379 6.82 18.73 22.74
CA THR A 379 7.17 19.66 23.82
C THR A 379 7.82 18.99 25.02
N GLN A 380 7.77 17.66 25.12
CA GLN A 380 8.29 16.89 26.27
C GLN A 380 9.23 15.74 25.83
N PRO A 381 10.37 16.05 25.20
CA PRO A 381 11.38 15.04 24.88
C PRO A 381 11.91 14.38 26.16
N THR A 382 12.03 13.06 26.13
CA THR A 382 12.60 12.24 27.22
C THR A 382 13.50 11.17 26.64
N ILE A 383 14.50 10.72 27.39
CA ILE A 383 15.43 9.65 26.99
C ILE A 383 14.63 8.43 26.53
N THR A 384 13.65 7.99 27.32
CA THR A 384 12.86 6.78 27.03
C THR A 384 12.02 6.91 25.76
N ALA A 385 11.42 8.07 25.49
CA ALA A 385 10.65 8.29 24.26
C ALA A 385 11.56 8.39 23.04
N CYS A 386 12.64 9.17 23.09
CA CYS A 386 13.52 9.39 21.93
C CYS A 386 14.32 8.12 21.59
N ALA A 387 14.86 7.42 22.59
CA ALA A 387 15.62 6.18 22.40
C ALA A 387 14.75 4.98 22.01
N SER A 388 13.42 5.15 21.88
CA SER A 388 12.56 4.11 21.33
C SER A 388 12.72 3.97 19.82
N CYS A 389 13.00 5.05 19.10
CA CYS A 389 13.33 5.03 17.67
C CYS A 389 14.84 5.20 17.43
N HIS A 390 15.46 6.13 18.18
CA HIS A 390 16.92 6.37 18.15
C HIS A 390 17.64 5.43 19.11
N ASP A 391 17.45 4.12 18.94
CA ASP A 391 17.95 3.11 19.87
C ASP A 391 19.42 2.72 19.64
N ASP A 392 20.10 3.40 18.71
CA ASP A 392 21.56 3.45 18.61
C ASP A 392 22.20 4.34 19.67
N TRP A 393 21.46 5.32 20.18
CA TRP A 393 21.96 6.28 21.15
C TRP A 393 22.14 5.62 22.52
N VAL A 394 23.37 5.70 23.05
CA VAL A 394 23.73 5.23 24.39
C VAL A 394 23.85 6.46 25.31
N PRO A 395 22.92 6.70 26.26
CA PRO A 395 22.88 7.92 27.07
C PRO A 395 24.16 8.24 27.84
N GLU A 396 24.95 7.23 28.21
CA GLU A 396 26.22 7.39 28.93
C GLU A 396 27.35 7.95 28.06
N PHE A 397 27.19 7.93 26.73
CA PHE A 397 28.17 8.42 25.78
C PHE A 397 27.75 9.77 25.20
N PRO A 398 28.70 10.61 24.77
CA PRO A 398 28.34 11.70 23.85
C PRO A 398 27.71 11.11 22.58
N TYR A 399 26.93 11.90 21.86
CA TYR A 399 26.36 11.51 20.57
C TYR A 399 26.72 12.56 19.53
N THR A 400 27.48 12.19 18.50
CA THR A 400 27.95 13.11 17.46
C THR A 400 27.36 12.76 16.12
N ALA A 401 26.52 13.66 15.60
CA ALA A 401 25.90 13.56 14.29
C ALA A 401 25.83 14.94 13.65
N ASN A 402 25.89 15.02 12.32
CA ASN A 402 25.69 16.27 11.57
C ASN A 402 26.54 17.47 12.04
N MET A 403 27.79 17.19 12.39
CA MET A 403 28.78 18.14 12.93
C MET A 403 28.39 18.78 14.27
N GLN A 404 27.46 18.16 14.99
CA GLN A 404 27.04 18.55 16.33
C GLN A 404 27.29 17.40 17.30
N THR A 405 27.51 17.75 18.57
CA THR A 405 27.74 16.78 19.63
C THR A 405 26.83 17.08 20.80
N MET A 406 25.94 16.13 21.11
CA MET A 406 25.20 16.10 22.37
C MET A 406 26.10 15.47 23.45
N PRO A 407 26.22 16.06 24.65
CA PRO A 407 26.94 15.42 25.74
C PRO A 407 26.16 14.20 26.26
N ALA A 408 26.82 13.33 27.02
CA ALA A 408 26.14 12.25 27.72
C ALA A 408 24.97 12.80 28.57
N GLN A 409 23.81 12.16 28.50
CA GLN A 409 22.59 12.56 29.19
C GLN A 409 22.30 11.60 30.33
N ARG A 410 22.01 12.14 31.52
CA ARG A 410 21.66 11.35 32.71
C ARG A 410 20.18 11.43 33.08
N ASP A 411 19.50 12.46 32.58
CA ASP A 411 18.10 12.76 32.85
C ASP A 411 17.53 13.62 31.70
N ASP A 412 16.23 13.93 31.78
CA ASP A 412 15.49 14.65 30.75
C ASP A 412 15.57 16.19 30.89
N SER A 413 16.27 16.71 31.91
CA SER A 413 16.16 18.13 32.31
C SER A 413 16.75 19.12 31.30
N ALA A 414 17.66 18.66 30.45
CA ALA A 414 18.35 19.49 29.46
C ALA A 414 17.73 19.43 28.06
N CYS A 415 16.84 18.46 27.78
CA CYS A 415 16.39 18.15 26.43
C CYS A 415 15.76 19.37 25.73
N THR A 416 14.83 20.06 26.39
CA THR A 416 14.10 21.22 25.82
C THR A 416 14.94 22.49 25.66
N GLN A 417 16.19 22.50 26.15
CA GLN A 417 17.11 23.62 25.92
C GLN A 417 17.62 23.62 24.47
N CYS A 418 17.73 22.42 23.87
CA CYS A 418 18.22 22.22 22.51
C CYS A 418 17.14 21.70 21.56
N HIS A 419 16.27 20.80 22.03
CA HIS A 419 15.18 20.17 21.28
C HIS A 419 13.85 20.76 21.73
N LYS A 420 13.50 21.93 21.20
CA LYS A 420 12.18 22.54 21.45
C LYS A 420 11.17 21.93 20.49
N GLU A 421 9.94 22.41 20.57
CA GLU A 421 8.87 22.02 19.66
C GLU A 421 9.21 22.35 18.19
N ALA A 422 9.51 23.61 17.89
CA ALA A 422 9.83 24.08 16.54
C ALA A 422 10.69 25.38 16.56
N GLY A 423 11.28 25.71 15.41
CA GLY A 423 11.98 26.97 15.13
C GLY A 423 13.42 26.83 14.61
N THR A 424 14.02 25.64 14.71
CA THR A 424 15.40 25.34 14.30
C THR A 424 15.51 23.91 13.79
N ALA A 425 16.59 23.59 13.06
CA ALA A 425 16.81 22.25 12.51
C ALA A 425 16.98 21.11 13.55
N LEU A 426 17.05 21.43 14.85
CA LEU A 426 17.12 20.43 15.95
C LEU A 426 15.82 20.28 16.72
N ASP A 427 14.86 21.18 16.48
CA ASP A 427 13.58 21.16 17.16
C ASP A 427 12.73 20.01 16.57
N VAL A 428 11.92 19.40 17.43
CA VAL A 428 11.34 18.07 17.16
C VAL A 428 10.49 18.07 15.89
N VAL A 429 9.63 19.07 15.69
CA VAL A 429 8.77 19.15 14.49
C VAL A 429 9.59 19.34 13.22
N ASP A 430 10.60 20.21 13.25
CA ASP A 430 11.41 20.54 12.06
C ASP A 430 12.37 19.41 11.68
N ALA A 431 13.00 18.77 12.67
CA ALA A 431 13.92 17.65 12.45
C ALA A 431 13.21 16.39 11.91
N HIS A 432 11.91 16.22 12.21
CA HIS A 432 11.08 15.12 11.72
C HIS A 432 10.26 15.51 10.47
N ARG A 433 10.47 16.69 9.88
CA ARG A 433 9.80 17.06 8.63
C ARG A 433 10.56 16.50 7.43
N HIS A 434 9.91 15.61 6.69
CA HIS A 434 10.50 15.06 5.46
C HIS A 434 10.53 16.14 4.34
N PRO A 435 11.62 16.29 3.55
CA PRO A 435 11.70 17.31 2.49
C PRO A 435 10.60 17.24 1.42
N MET A 436 10.07 16.05 1.18
CA MET A 436 8.95 15.82 0.25
C MET A 436 7.59 16.35 0.74
N VAL A 437 7.45 16.71 2.02
CA VAL A 437 6.23 17.35 2.56
C VAL A 437 6.48 18.79 3.01
N ASP A 438 7.69 19.31 2.81
CA ASP A 438 8.00 20.71 3.04
C ASP A 438 7.76 21.51 1.75
N PRO A 439 6.77 22.44 1.72
CA PRO A 439 6.47 23.24 0.54
C PRO A 439 7.63 24.14 0.10
N ALA A 440 8.61 24.41 0.97
CA ALA A 440 9.80 25.17 0.59
C ALA A 440 10.77 24.37 -0.30
N THR A 441 10.76 23.03 -0.20
CA THR A 441 11.61 22.13 -1.00
C THR A 441 10.84 21.39 -2.09
N ALA A 442 9.60 20.99 -1.81
CA ALA A 442 8.69 20.30 -2.72
C ALA A 442 7.37 21.08 -2.81
N PRO A 443 7.29 22.14 -3.64
CA PRO A 443 6.11 23.02 -3.69
C PRO A 443 4.89 22.38 -4.38
N GLY A 444 4.97 21.14 -4.83
CA GLY A 444 3.89 20.41 -5.49
C GLY A 444 3.90 20.51 -7.01
N ILE A 445 3.13 19.62 -7.62
CA ILE A 445 2.78 19.63 -9.05
C ILE A 445 1.32 19.20 -9.17
N VAL A 446 0.49 20.09 -9.70
CA VAL A 446 -0.95 19.89 -9.91
C VAL A 446 -1.26 20.03 -11.39
N PHE A 447 -1.86 19.00 -11.98
CA PHE A 447 -2.37 19.04 -13.35
C PHE A 447 -3.86 19.27 -13.37
N THR A 448 -4.34 20.07 -14.33
CA THR A 448 -5.76 20.14 -14.68
C THR A 448 -5.93 19.80 -16.15
N LEU A 449 -6.64 18.72 -16.46
CA LEU A 449 -6.93 18.29 -17.83
C LEU A 449 -8.38 18.61 -18.23
N ALA A 450 -8.57 19.17 -19.42
CA ALA A 450 -9.88 19.32 -20.05
C ALA A 450 -10.34 18.00 -20.70
N ALA A 451 -11.63 17.89 -21.03
CA ALA A 451 -12.12 16.72 -21.76
C ALA A 451 -11.44 16.63 -23.15
N PRO A 452 -10.96 15.43 -23.56
CA PRO A 452 -10.38 15.22 -24.88
C PRO A 452 -11.29 15.70 -26.01
N ASN A 453 -10.70 16.27 -27.07
CA ASN A 453 -11.40 16.78 -28.26
C ASN A 453 -12.57 17.73 -27.91
N GLY A 454 -12.44 18.51 -26.83
CA GLY A 454 -13.48 19.43 -26.35
C GLY A 454 -14.75 18.74 -25.83
N GLY A 455 -14.71 17.43 -25.55
CA GLY A 455 -15.82 16.65 -25.02
C GLY A 455 -16.77 16.07 -26.06
N ALA A 456 -16.47 16.18 -27.36
CA ALA A 456 -17.35 15.70 -28.44
C ALA A 456 -17.40 14.16 -28.61
N GLY A 457 -16.68 13.40 -27.78
CA GLY A 457 -16.39 11.98 -28.03
C GLY A 457 -15.30 11.79 -29.09
N VAL A 458 -14.70 10.61 -29.14
CA VAL A 458 -13.59 10.28 -30.05
C VAL A 458 -13.94 9.01 -30.84
N ALA A 459 -13.83 9.03 -32.16
CA ALA A 459 -14.03 7.84 -32.98
C ALA A 459 -12.73 7.05 -33.22
N VAL A 460 -12.86 5.76 -33.50
CA VAL A 460 -11.76 4.95 -34.06
C VAL A 460 -11.22 5.61 -35.32
N GLY A 461 -9.89 5.67 -35.46
CA GLY A 461 -9.20 6.35 -36.55
C GLY A 461 -9.08 7.86 -36.42
N GLN A 462 -9.64 8.49 -35.37
CA GLN A 462 -9.44 9.92 -35.10
C GLN A 462 -8.26 10.16 -34.16
N PRO A 463 -7.58 11.32 -34.30
CA PRO A 463 -6.60 11.75 -33.33
C PRO A 463 -7.24 12.22 -32.03
N ILE A 464 -6.48 12.13 -30.95
CA ILE A 464 -6.86 12.65 -29.63
C ILE A 464 -6.14 13.97 -29.38
N GLU A 465 -6.92 15.01 -29.07
CA GLU A 465 -6.45 16.34 -28.68
C GLU A 465 -6.70 16.58 -27.20
N VAL A 466 -5.68 17.10 -26.52
CA VAL A 466 -5.71 17.42 -25.08
C VAL A 466 -5.48 18.90 -24.85
N ALA A 467 -6.06 19.42 -23.77
CA ALA A 467 -5.79 20.76 -23.26
C ALA A 467 -5.66 20.71 -21.74
N PHE A 468 -4.62 21.32 -21.18
CA PHE A 468 -4.32 21.22 -19.74
C PHE A 468 -3.51 22.41 -19.20
N THR A 469 -3.47 22.52 -17.87
CA THR A 469 -2.60 23.44 -17.13
C THR A 469 -1.75 22.67 -16.11
N VAL A 470 -0.63 23.27 -15.70
CA VAL A 470 0.25 22.75 -14.65
C VAL A 470 0.57 23.86 -13.66
N GLU A 471 0.32 23.62 -12.38
CA GLU A 471 0.51 24.55 -11.27
C GLU A 471 1.24 23.85 -10.11
N ASP A 472 1.72 24.62 -9.13
CA ASP A 472 2.17 24.11 -7.83
C ASP A 472 1.00 24.06 -6.84
N ASP A 473 1.23 23.57 -5.62
CA ASP A 473 0.17 23.45 -4.60
C ASP A 473 -0.34 24.82 -4.10
N ALA A 474 0.41 25.90 -4.38
CA ALA A 474 0.01 27.29 -4.10
C ALA A 474 -0.73 27.95 -5.28
N GLY A 475 -0.94 27.24 -6.40
CA GLY A 475 -1.61 27.74 -7.60
C GLY A 475 -0.72 28.59 -8.51
N ASN A 476 0.60 28.57 -8.34
CA ASN A 476 1.52 29.25 -9.25
C ASN A 476 1.79 28.37 -10.48
N PRO A 477 1.87 28.94 -11.70
CA PRO A 477 2.17 28.16 -12.89
C PRO A 477 3.53 27.44 -12.84
N VAL A 478 3.55 26.17 -13.27
CA VAL A 478 4.76 25.36 -13.43
C VAL A 478 5.01 25.13 -14.93
N ALA A 479 6.19 25.53 -15.41
CA ALA A 479 6.56 25.32 -16.81
C ALA A 479 6.91 23.85 -17.09
N LEU A 480 6.43 23.29 -18.20
CA LEU A 480 6.77 21.92 -18.62
C LEU A 480 8.28 21.67 -18.72
N SER A 481 9.07 22.68 -19.10
CA SER A 481 10.54 22.59 -19.18
C SER A 481 11.21 22.33 -17.82
N GLY A 482 10.50 22.52 -16.70
CA GLY A 482 10.97 22.20 -15.36
C GLY A 482 10.69 20.76 -14.91
N LEU A 483 10.04 19.95 -15.75
CA LEU A 483 9.70 18.56 -15.47
C LEU A 483 10.77 17.61 -16.01
N SER A 484 11.10 16.57 -15.24
CA SER A 484 12.04 15.52 -15.68
C SER A 484 11.34 14.40 -16.43
N ARG A 485 10.02 14.25 -16.25
CA ARG A 485 9.20 13.25 -16.92
C ARG A 485 7.76 13.75 -17.02
N PHE A 486 7.14 13.53 -18.16
CA PHE A 486 5.73 13.86 -18.41
C PHE A 486 5.13 12.72 -19.22
N GLU A 487 4.03 12.16 -18.77
CA GLU A 487 3.45 10.97 -19.37
C GLU A 487 1.95 11.07 -19.55
N CYS A 488 1.48 10.37 -20.58
CA CYS A 488 0.07 10.17 -20.85
C CYS A 488 -0.21 8.70 -21.09
N ILE A 489 -1.30 8.23 -20.53
CA ILE A 489 -1.78 6.87 -20.67
C ILE A 489 -3.29 6.88 -20.89
N ILE A 490 -3.75 6.00 -21.79
CA ILE A 490 -5.16 5.79 -22.08
C ILE A 490 -5.45 4.31 -21.98
N ASN A 491 -6.46 3.96 -21.19
CA ASN A 491 -6.99 2.61 -21.11
C ASN A 491 -8.53 2.61 -21.17
N GLY A 492 -9.08 1.45 -21.49
CA GLY A 492 -10.51 1.22 -21.50
C GLY A 492 -10.91 0.02 -22.35
N PRO A 493 -12.22 -0.26 -22.43
CA PRO A 493 -13.32 0.41 -21.75
C PRO A 493 -13.31 0.16 -20.24
N THR A 494 -14.05 0.95 -19.45
CA THR A 494 -14.19 0.80 -17.99
C THR A 494 -14.57 -0.63 -17.55
N SER A 495 -15.31 -1.38 -18.36
CA SER A 495 -15.70 -2.77 -18.06
C SER A 495 -14.51 -3.73 -18.06
N ASN A 496 -13.52 -3.54 -18.93
CA ASN A 496 -12.29 -4.32 -18.97
C ASN A 496 -11.17 -3.42 -19.52
N PRO A 497 -10.47 -2.66 -18.67
CA PRO A 497 -9.47 -1.72 -19.14
C PRO A 497 -8.35 -2.46 -19.89
N ASN A 498 -8.19 -2.14 -21.17
CA ASN A 498 -7.08 -2.59 -22.01
C ASN A 498 -6.27 -1.37 -22.46
N LEU A 499 -4.99 -1.56 -22.74
CA LEU A 499 -4.09 -0.45 -23.11
C LEU A 499 -4.48 0.08 -24.50
N LEU A 500 -4.73 1.38 -24.59
CA LEU A 500 -4.96 2.05 -25.87
C LEU A 500 -3.75 2.91 -26.27
N TYR A 501 -3.14 3.59 -25.30
CA TYR A 501 -2.02 4.49 -25.52
C TYR A 501 -1.15 4.61 -24.28
N PHE A 502 0.17 4.63 -24.46
CA PHE A 502 1.12 5.00 -23.42
C PHE A 502 2.29 5.73 -24.05
N ALA A 503 2.61 6.92 -23.55
CA ALA A 503 3.80 7.62 -23.97
C ALA A 503 4.42 8.54 -22.92
N SER A 504 5.76 8.60 -22.94
CA SER A 504 6.49 9.76 -22.47
C SER A 504 6.38 10.89 -23.48
N LEU A 505 5.90 12.03 -23.02
CA LEU A 505 5.62 13.21 -23.81
C LEU A 505 6.77 14.20 -23.69
N ALA A 506 7.19 14.77 -24.81
CA ALA A 506 8.18 15.84 -24.81
C ALA A 506 7.57 17.16 -24.34
N VAL A 507 8.33 17.88 -23.53
CA VAL A 507 7.91 19.14 -22.91
C VAL A 507 7.76 20.29 -23.91
N ASP A 508 8.44 20.22 -25.06
CA ASP A 508 8.42 21.23 -26.13
C ASP A 508 7.24 21.06 -27.10
N ALA A 509 6.56 19.91 -27.07
CA ALA A 509 5.51 19.57 -28.04
C ALA A 509 4.19 20.33 -27.87
N PHE A 510 3.94 20.91 -26.70
CA PHE A 510 2.65 21.55 -26.38
C PHE A 510 2.72 23.08 -26.31
N GLY A 511 3.82 23.67 -26.79
CA GLY A 511 4.03 25.11 -26.82
C GLY A 511 4.40 25.73 -25.46
N ALA A 512 4.11 27.02 -25.29
CA ALA A 512 4.44 27.78 -24.09
C ALA A 512 3.22 27.88 -23.14
N GLY A 513 3.48 27.73 -21.84
CA GLY A 513 2.45 27.74 -20.80
C GLY A 513 1.89 29.13 -20.46
N PRO A 514 0.96 29.20 -19.49
CA PRO A 514 0.55 28.13 -18.57
C PRO A 514 -0.57 27.21 -19.09
N ASN A 515 -1.18 27.56 -20.22
CA ASN A 515 -2.21 26.76 -20.88
C ASN A 515 -1.59 26.01 -22.06
N TYR A 516 -1.70 24.70 -22.04
CA TYR A 516 -1.12 23.81 -23.05
C TYR A 516 -2.24 23.13 -23.84
N SER A 517 -2.05 22.97 -25.15
CA SER A 517 -2.97 22.22 -25.99
C SER A 517 -2.25 21.60 -27.17
N GLY A 518 -2.68 20.41 -27.59
CA GLY A 518 -2.12 19.73 -28.75
C GLY A 518 -2.65 18.31 -28.90
N LYS A 519 -2.33 17.68 -30.02
CA LYS A 519 -2.62 16.26 -30.24
C LYS A 519 -1.61 15.39 -29.52
N LEU A 520 -1.99 14.16 -29.19
CA LEU A 520 -1.06 13.18 -28.64
C LEU A 520 -0.10 12.66 -29.74
N PRO A 521 1.20 12.54 -29.47
CA PRO A 521 2.18 12.02 -30.43
C PRO A 521 2.19 10.49 -30.49
N GLU A 522 2.58 9.94 -31.63
CA GLU A 522 2.94 8.54 -31.79
C GLU A 522 4.24 8.42 -32.60
N THR A 523 5.21 7.68 -32.06
CA THR A 523 6.44 7.36 -32.78
C THR A 523 6.23 6.11 -33.64
N VAL A 524 6.43 6.26 -34.94
CA VAL A 524 6.49 5.16 -35.90
C VAL A 524 7.95 4.72 -36.02
N LEU A 525 8.23 3.46 -35.66
CA LEU A 525 9.56 2.89 -35.66
C LEU A 525 9.79 2.05 -36.93
N TYR A 526 10.92 2.31 -37.58
CA TYR A 526 11.50 1.51 -38.67
C TYR A 526 10.55 1.24 -39.84
N GLU A 527 9.85 2.27 -40.30
CA GLU A 527 9.03 2.16 -41.51
C GLU A 527 9.92 2.03 -42.75
N ASN A 528 9.71 0.98 -43.56
CA ASN A 528 10.37 0.83 -44.85
C ASN A 528 9.67 1.69 -45.92
N LEU A 529 10.37 2.69 -46.45
CA LEU A 529 9.83 3.64 -47.44
C LEU A 529 10.02 3.18 -48.89
N GLY A 530 10.88 2.18 -49.14
CA GLY A 530 11.15 1.65 -50.46
C GLY A 530 12.63 1.66 -50.84
N GLU A 531 12.88 1.20 -52.07
CA GLU A 531 14.21 1.08 -52.68
C GLU A 531 14.76 2.45 -53.10
N THR A 532 16.08 2.59 -53.03
CA THR A 532 16.86 3.73 -53.51
C THR A 532 18.04 3.22 -54.33
N PHE A 533 18.45 3.96 -55.36
CA PHE A 533 19.48 3.52 -56.30
C PHE A 533 20.60 4.53 -56.45
N LEU A 534 21.84 4.03 -56.54
CA LEU A 534 23.01 4.87 -56.76
C LEU A 534 22.89 5.65 -58.09
N GLY A 535 23.00 6.96 -57.99
CA GLY A 535 23.03 7.91 -59.10
C GLY A 535 21.70 8.61 -59.38
N ASP A 536 20.63 8.21 -58.70
CA ASP A 536 19.32 8.86 -58.78
C ASP A 536 19.09 9.78 -57.57
N ILE A 537 18.02 10.58 -57.64
CA ILE A 537 17.56 11.44 -56.55
C ILE A 537 16.07 11.20 -56.38
N GLU A 538 15.72 10.49 -55.31
CA GLU A 538 14.40 9.93 -55.11
C GLU A 538 13.55 10.74 -54.13
N GLN A 539 12.24 10.54 -54.22
CA GLN A 539 11.29 11.00 -53.22
C GLN A 539 10.64 9.81 -52.55
N PHE A 540 10.55 9.90 -51.23
CA PHE A 540 9.92 8.89 -50.38
C PHE A 540 8.72 9.51 -49.68
N THR A 541 7.68 8.71 -49.46
CA THR A 541 6.49 9.15 -48.73
C THR A 541 6.25 8.20 -47.59
N THR A 542 6.15 8.73 -46.37
CA THR A 542 5.79 7.95 -45.19
C THR A 542 4.29 7.61 -45.19
N MET A 543 3.94 6.50 -44.56
CA MET A 543 2.56 6.03 -44.45
C MET A 543 1.70 6.96 -43.60
N ARG A 544 2.31 7.71 -42.68
CA ARG A 544 1.60 8.62 -41.78
C ARG A 544 2.22 10.00 -41.78
N ALA A 545 1.35 10.99 -41.73
CA ALA A 545 1.67 12.40 -41.65
C ALA A 545 0.59 13.11 -40.81
N PRO A 546 0.85 14.31 -40.24
CA PRO A 546 2.06 15.12 -40.40
C PRO A 546 3.25 14.58 -39.59
N HIS A 547 4.47 14.94 -39.99
CA HIS A 547 5.66 14.78 -39.17
C HIS A 547 5.82 15.96 -38.21
N TRP A 548 6.05 15.66 -36.93
CA TRP A 548 6.31 16.69 -35.92
C TRP A 548 7.72 17.28 -36.04
N ASN A 549 8.73 16.42 -36.25
CA ASN A 549 10.15 16.77 -36.47
C ASN A 549 10.68 17.92 -35.59
N THR A 550 10.53 17.81 -34.27
CA THR A 550 11.05 18.77 -33.29
C THR A 550 12.41 18.33 -32.75
N ALA A 551 13.05 19.15 -31.92
CA ALA A 551 14.30 18.76 -31.26
C ALA A 551 14.13 17.51 -30.38
N SER A 552 12.98 17.37 -29.71
CA SER A 552 12.66 16.19 -28.90
C SER A 552 12.05 15.03 -29.69
N TYR A 553 11.54 15.28 -30.90
CA TYR A 553 10.98 14.26 -31.80
C TYR A 553 11.61 14.34 -33.20
N PRO A 554 12.94 14.11 -33.33
CA PRO A 554 13.60 14.19 -34.62
C PRO A 554 13.11 13.05 -35.53
N THR A 555 12.86 13.37 -36.79
CA THR A 555 12.76 12.33 -37.83
C THR A 555 14.17 11.88 -38.20
N SER A 556 14.38 10.56 -38.26
CA SER A 556 15.65 9.95 -38.66
C SER A 556 15.44 9.00 -39.82
N LEU A 557 16.36 9.04 -40.79
CA LEU A 557 16.42 8.10 -41.90
C LEU A 557 17.64 7.19 -41.75
N SER A 558 17.53 5.95 -42.23
CA SER A 558 18.63 5.00 -42.30
C SER A 558 18.55 4.23 -43.61
N LEU A 559 19.70 3.92 -44.20
CA LEU A 559 19.81 3.02 -45.32
C LEU A 559 19.97 1.59 -44.79
N ALA A 560 19.02 0.73 -45.11
CA ALA A 560 19.04 -0.68 -44.76
C ALA A 560 19.58 -1.52 -45.93
N THR A 561 20.55 -2.40 -45.62
CA THR A 561 21.12 -3.36 -46.57
C THR A 561 21.07 -4.77 -45.99
N ALA A 562 20.74 -5.77 -46.83
CA ALA A 562 20.70 -7.16 -46.40
C ALA A 562 22.11 -7.69 -46.14
N THR A 563 22.31 -8.34 -45.00
CA THR A 563 23.52 -9.11 -44.72
C THR A 563 23.42 -10.52 -45.33
N ALA A 564 24.52 -11.29 -45.29
CA ALA A 564 24.51 -12.69 -45.68
C ALA A 564 23.77 -13.61 -44.66
N THR A 565 23.41 -13.08 -43.49
CA THR A 565 22.79 -13.84 -42.39
C THR A 565 21.28 -13.88 -42.57
N THR A 566 20.74 -15.06 -42.85
CA THR A 566 19.31 -15.29 -43.07
C THR A 566 18.83 -16.55 -42.35
N SER A 567 17.59 -16.51 -41.87
CA SER A 567 16.82 -17.64 -41.34
C SER A 567 15.41 -17.64 -41.97
N SER A 568 14.49 -18.43 -41.42
CA SER A 568 13.09 -18.48 -41.79
C SER A 568 12.21 -18.71 -40.56
N LEU A 569 10.98 -18.22 -40.59
CA LEU A 569 10.00 -18.50 -39.55
C LEU A 569 9.65 -19.99 -39.50
N ILE A 570 9.62 -20.58 -38.29
CA ILE A 570 9.19 -21.98 -38.12
C ILE A 570 7.67 -22.13 -38.02
N VAL A 571 7.01 -21.08 -37.56
CA VAL A 571 5.55 -21.00 -37.38
C VAL A 571 5.06 -19.65 -37.88
N GLU A 572 3.76 -19.56 -38.12
CA GLU A 572 3.12 -18.27 -38.37
C GLU A 572 3.38 -17.33 -37.19
N ALA A 573 3.70 -16.07 -37.49
CA ALA A 573 3.81 -14.99 -36.52
C ALA A 573 2.65 -14.01 -36.75
N PRO A 574 1.57 -14.08 -35.95
CA PRO A 574 0.42 -13.19 -36.10
C PRO A 574 0.76 -11.73 -35.85
N GLN A 575 -0.06 -10.85 -36.43
CA GLN A 575 -0.09 -9.43 -36.05
C GLN A 575 -0.22 -9.29 -34.53
N THR A 576 0.42 -8.27 -33.96
CA THR A 576 0.52 -7.96 -32.52
C THR A 576 1.41 -8.87 -31.69
N GLN A 577 1.98 -9.95 -32.26
CA GLN A 577 2.98 -10.76 -31.58
C GLN A 577 4.28 -9.95 -31.35
N ASN A 578 4.87 -10.08 -30.17
CA ASN A 578 6.09 -9.36 -29.76
C ASN A 578 7.37 -10.21 -29.84
N PHE A 579 7.33 -11.31 -30.58
CA PHE A 579 8.49 -12.15 -30.89
C PHE A 579 8.30 -12.84 -32.23
N VAL A 580 9.36 -13.46 -32.73
CA VAL A 580 9.29 -14.45 -33.82
C VAL A 580 10.14 -15.65 -33.47
N ASP A 581 9.72 -16.84 -33.93
CA ASP A 581 10.51 -18.06 -33.79
C ASP A 581 11.20 -18.38 -35.12
N VAL A 582 12.53 -18.43 -35.10
CA VAL A 582 13.36 -18.75 -36.25
C VAL A 582 13.68 -20.24 -36.32
N ALA A 583 14.32 -20.68 -37.41
CA ALA A 583 14.65 -22.10 -37.60
C ALA A 583 15.52 -22.64 -36.46
N VAL A 584 15.29 -23.91 -36.10
CA VAL A 584 15.91 -24.55 -34.94
C VAL A 584 17.44 -24.46 -35.00
N GLY A 585 18.05 -23.99 -33.92
CA GLY A 585 19.49 -23.73 -33.75
C GLY A 585 20.01 -22.45 -34.41
N GLN A 586 19.15 -21.67 -35.08
CA GLN A 586 19.56 -20.46 -35.82
C GLN A 586 19.41 -19.17 -35.03
N GLY A 587 18.79 -19.16 -33.85
CA GLY A 587 18.71 -17.94 -33.05
C GLY A 587 20.09 -17.40 -32.63
N SER A 588 21.08 -18.28 -32.49
CA SER A 588 22.50 -17.93 -32.22
C SER A 588 23.18 -17.06 -33.29
N MET A 589 22.55 -16.92 -34.47
CA MET A 589 23.02 -16.04 -35.55
C MET A 589 22.67 -14.56 -35.31
N PHE A 590 21.82 -14.29 -34.33
CA PHE A 590 21.31 -12.97 -33.98
C PHE A 590 21.75 -12.57 -32.57
N ALA A 591 21.74 -11.27 -32.32
CA ALA A 591 22.03 -10.68 -31.02
C ALA A 591 21.03 -9.55 -30.70
N ARG A 592 21.00 -9.13 -29.43
CA ARG A 592 20.32 -7.89 -29.04
C ARG A 592 20.84 -6.72 -29.87
N ASP A 593 19.91 -5.84 -30.24
CA ASP A 593 20.09 -4.67 -31.08
C ASP A 593 20.37 -4.93 -32.57
N ASP A 594 20.43 -6.20 -33.00
CA ASP A 594 20.39 -6.52 -34.43
C ASP A 594 19.05 -6.10 -35.05
N PHE A 595 19.10 -5.61 -36.28
CA PHE A 595 17.92 -5.36 -37.10
C PHE A 595 17.63 -6.54 -38.02
N ILE A 596 16.35 -6.85 -38.18
CA ILE A 596 15.87 -7.91 -39.07
C ILE A 596 14.72 -7.42 -39.94
N ALA A 597 14.60 -7.97 -41.14
CA ALA A 597 13.39 -7.91 -41.95
C ALA A 597 12.67 -9.26 -41.87
N VAL A 598 11.47 -9.27 -41.30
CA VAL A 598 10.57 -10.44 -41.29
C VAL A 598 9.73 -10.40 -42.57
N GLY A 599 9.80 -11.44 -43.40
CA GLY A 599 9.18 -11.44 -44.74
C GLY A 599 10.08 -10.87 -45.84
N GLY A 600 11.38 -10.67 -45.57
CA GLY A 600 12.39 -10.22 -46.54
C GLY A 600 12.45 -8.70 -46.73
N LEU A 601 13.48 -8.19 -47.41
CA LEU A 601 13.78 -6.75 -47.40
C LEU A 601 12.78 -5.89 -48.19
N ALA A 602 12.23 -6.41 -49.30
CA ALA A 602 11.33 -5.64 -50.18
C ALA A 602 9.90 -5.50 -49.63
N THR A 603 9.40 -6.51 -48.93
CA THR A 603 8.00 -6.60 -48.48
C THR A 603 7.85 -6.72 -46.96
N GLY A 604 8.95 -7.00 -46.28
CA GLY A 604 8.96 -7.39 -44.89
C GLY A 604 8.89 -6.22 -43.91
N GLU A 605 8.59 -6.58 -42.69
CA GLU A 605 8.53 -5.69 -41.56
C GLU A 605 9.91 -5.62 -40.88
N ILE A 606 10.43 -4.40 -40.69
CA ILE A 606 11.72 -4.20 -40.03
C ILE A 606 11.52 -4.14 -38.52
N MET A 607 12.26 -4.98 -37.80
CA MET A 607 12.23 -5.10 -36.36
C MET A 607 13.64 -4.98 -35.78
N LYS A 608 13.74 -4.49 -34.54
CA LYS A 608 14.99 -4.48 -33.78
C LYS A 608 14.87 -5.48 -32.63
N ILE A 609 15.83 -6.40 -32.55
CA ILE A 609 15.81 -7.47 -31.55
C ILE A 609 16.15 -6.90 -30.18
N GLN A 610 15.31 -7.17 -29.19
CA GLN A 610 15.56 -6.78 -27.80
C GLN A 610 16.22 -7.90 -27.01
N PHE A 611 15.84 -9.15 -27.26
CA PHE A 611 16.43 -10.31 -26.61
C PHE A 611 16.38 -11.55 -27.51
N VAL A 612 17.35 -12.43 -27.36
CA VAL A 612 17.46 -13.71 -28.08
C VAL A 612 17.38 -14.82 -27.05
N ASP A 613 16.35 -15.65 -27.17
CA ASP A 613 16.03 -16.75 -26.26
C ASP A 613 15.98 -18.07 -27.04
N GLY A 614 17.11 -18.78 -27.09
CA GLY A 614 17.24 -19.95 -27.96
C GLY A 614 17.02 -19.56 -29.43
N ASP A 615 15.91 -20.04 -30.01
CA ASP A 615 15.48 -19.74 -31.39
C ASP A 615 14.34 -18.69 -31.45
N ARG A 616 13.98 -18.09 -30.31
CA ARG A 616 13.02 -17.01 -30.23
C ARG A 616 13.72 -15.66 -30.23
N LEU A 617 13.29 -14.77 -31.10
CA LEU A 617 13.75 -13.39 -31.17
C LEU A 617 12.66 -12.49 -30.59
N TRP A 618 12.88 -12.00 -29.38
CA TRP A 618 11.95 -11.11 -28.69
C TRP A 618 12.14 -9.65 -29.10
N PHE A 619 11.01 -8.98 -29.24
CA PHE A 619 10.91 -7.53 -29.43
C PHE A 619 10.54 -6.87 -28.08
N SER A 620 9.78 -5.78 -28.13
CA SER A 620 9.46 -4.98 -26.95
C SER A 620 8.05 -5.19 -26.42
N SER A 621 7.71 -4.37 -25.43
CA SER A 621 6.33 -4.10 -25.05
C SER A 621 6.00 -2.63 -25.32
N PRO A 622 4.72 -2.25 -25.47
CA PRO A 622 4.28 -0.85 -25.48
C PRO A 622 4.77 -0.01 -24.29
N ALA A 623 5.21 -0.63 -23.19
CA ALA A 623 5.86 0.06 -22.06
C ALA A 623 7.22 0.69 -22.42
N THR A 624 7.85 0.27 -23.53
CA THR A 624 9.18 0.72 -23.97
C THR A 624 9.09 1.29 -25.39
N GLN A 625 9.65 2.49 -25.60
CA GLN A 625 9.60 3.17 -26.90
C GLN A 625 10.89 3.04 -27.73
N SER A 626 11.94 2.43 -27.18
CA SER A 626 13.23 2.28 -27.87
C SER A 626 13.26 1.15 -28.90
N TYR A 627 12.25 0.29 -28.88
CA TYR A 627 12.10 -0.86 -29.76
C TYR A 627 10.66 -0.92 -30.23
N LYS A 628 10.44 -1.45 -31.43
CA LYS A 628 9.09 -1.69 -31.93
C LYS A 628 8.46 -2.82 -31.13
N ALA A 629 7.29 -2.55 -30.54
CA ALA A 629 6.68 -3.47 -29.57
C ALA A 629 6.22 -4.79 -30.18
N SER A 630 5.60 -4.74 -31.36
CA SER A 630 5.03 -5.93 -31.99
C SER A 630 4.93 -5.79 -33.49
N LEU A 631 4.66 -6.93 -34.14
CA LEU A 631 4.39 -7.01 -35.57
C LEU A 631 3.09 -6.26 -35.91
N VAL A 632 3.12 -5.50 -37.00
CA VAL A 632 1.92 -4.81 -37.54
C VAL A 632 1.27 -5.61 -38.67
N LYS A 633 1.89 -6.71 -39.10
CA LYS A 633 1.37 -7.65 -40.10
C LYS A 633 1.51 -9.09 -39.62
N THR A 634 0.66 -9.98 -40.12
CA THR A 634 0.86 -11.43 -39.96
C THR A 634 1.89 -11.90 -40.98
N HIS A 635 2.84 -12.72 -40.53
CA HIS A 635 3.88 -13.35 -41.35
C HIS A 635 3.70 -14.86 -41.38
N ALA A 636 3.67 -15.45 -42.57
CA ALA A 636 3.45 -16.87 -42.73
C ALA A 636 4.69 -17.70 -42.33
N ALA A 637 4.47 -18.96 -41.95
CA ALA A 637 5.55 -19.91 -41.75
C ALA A 637 6.44 -20.01 -43.02
N ALA A 638 7.73 -20.25 -42.81
CA ALA A 638 8.78 -20.29 -43.84
C ALA A 638 9.10 -18.94 -44.53
N GLU A 639 8.46 -17.83 -44.17
CA GLU A 639 8.91 -16.52 -44.62
C GLU A 639 10.33 -16.22 -44.14
N PRO A 640 11.15 -15.53 -44.97
CA PRO A 640 12.55 -15.27 -44.64
C PRO A 640 12.69 -14.25 -43.52
N VAL A 641 13.64 -14.49 -42.62
CA VAL A 641 14.09 -13.54 -41.59
C VAL A 641 15.52 -13.14 -41.91
N VAL A 642 15.71 -11.93 -42.41
CA VAL A 642 17.01 -11.46 -42.93
C VAL A 642 17.61 -10.44 -41.98
N LYS A 643 18.85 -10.65 -41.52
CA LYS A 643 19.57 -9.65 -40.72
C LYS A 643 20.01 -8.48 -41.61
N LEU A 644 19.87 -7.27 -41.10
CA LEU A 644 20.12 -6.02 -41.82
C LEU A 644 21.25 -5.21 -41.17
N ASP A 645 22.05 -4.55 -42.00
CA ASP A 645 22.89 -3.44 -41.59
C ASP A 645 22.13 -2.13 -41.84
N LEU A 646 21.94 -1.32 -40.80
CA LEU A 646 21.32 0.01 -40.88
C LEU A 646 22.36 1.10 -40.69
N ALA A 647 22.64 1.85 -41.75
CA ALA A 647 23.50 3.02 -41.71
C ALA A 647 22.65 4.29 -41.59
N ALA A 648 22.91 5.12 -40.59
CA ALA A 648 22.18 6.38 -40.44
C ALA A 648 22.45 7.31 -41.63
N ILE A 649 21.39 7.83 -42.24
CA ILE A 649 21.48 8.85 -43.29
C ILE A 649 21.57 10.22 -42.61
N PRO A 650 22.67 10.99 -42.81
CA PRO A 650 22.84 12.29 -42.19
C PRO A 650 21.67 13.24 -42.47
N SER A 651 21.25 14.01 -41.48
CA SER A 651 20.12 14.95 -41.62
C SER A 651 20.35 16.10 -42.62
N GLY A 652 21.58 16.29 -43.08
CA GLY A 652 21.92 17.25 -44.14
C GLY A 652 21.70 16.72 -45.56
N ASP A 653 21.54 15.40 -45.68
CA ASP A 653 21.50 14.70 -46.97
C ASP A 653 20.06 14.51 -47.47
N TRP A 654 19.08 15.00 -46.71
CA TRP A 654 17.66 14.94 -47.06
C TRP A 654 16.90 16.13 -46.51
N SER A 655 15.71 16.36 -47.05
CA SER A 655 14.81 17.42 -46.58
C SER A 655 13.36 17.01 -46.75
N PHE A 656 12.45 17.61 -45.96
CA PHE A 656 11.03 17.49 -46.24
C PHE A 656 10.66 18.37 -47.44
N VAL A 657 10.03 17.77 -48.44
CA VAL A 657 9.29 18.53 -49.46
C VAL A 657 8.01 19.07 -48.84
N ASP A 658 7.32 18.21 -48.08
CA ASP A 658 6.13 18.55 -47.33
C ASP A 658 6.04 17.64 -46.10
N ALA A 659 6.39 18.19 -44.93
CA ALA A 659 6.28 17.48 -43.66
C ALA A 659 4.83 17.16 -43.28
N MET A 660 3.85 17.92 -43.79
CA MET A 660 2.42 17.67 -43.53
C MET A 660 1.88 16.51 -44.35
N ALA A 661 2.48 16.24 -45.51
CA ALA A 661 2.17 15.09 -46.35
C ALA A 661 3.14 13.91 -46.16
N GLY A 662 4.18 14.07 -45.33
CA GLY A 662 5.19 13.02 -45.08
C GLY A 662 6.14 12.78 -46.26
N VAL A 663 6.28 13.78 -47.16
CA VAL A 663 7.10 13.66 -48.37
C VAL A 663 8.52 14.12 -48.10
N ILE A 664 9.46 13.20 -48.28
CA ILE A 664 10.88 13.36 -48.04
C ILE A 664 11.60 13.32 -49.39
N GLN A 665 12.52 14.25 -49.57
CA GLN A 665 13.40 14.36 -50.73
C GLN A 665 14.83 14.09 -50.31
N GLU A 666 15.46 13.23 -51.07
CA GLU A 666 16.91 13.05 -51.06
C GLU A 666 17.61 14.32 -51.55
N GLY A 667 18.49 14.86 -50.72
CA GLY A 667 19.34 16.03 -51.02
C GLY A 667 20.70 15.62 -51.60
N SER A 668 21.18 14.43 -51.23
CA SER A 668 22.31 13.75 -51.83
C SER A 668 22.05 12.26 -51.86
N ASP A 669 22.45 11.62 -52.97
CA ASP A 669 22.36 10.18 -53.21
C ASP A 669 22.82 9.33 -52.00
N PHE A 670 21.89 8.52 -51.49
CA PHE A 670 22.02 7.60 -50.38
C PHE A 670 22.74 6.32 -50.79
N GLY A 671 22.78 5.99 -52.08
CA GLY A 671 23.29 4.75 -52.65
C GLY A 671 22.23 3.64 -52.75
N ASP A 672 22.67 2.42 -53.08
CA ASP A 672 21.78 1.26 -53.24
C ASP A 672 21.30 0.71 -51.88
N GLY A 673 19.99 0.56 -51.70
CA GLY A 673 19.42 -0.06 -50.51
C GLY A 673 17.95 0.27 -50.30
N PHE A 674 17.49 0.20 -49.04
CA PHE A 674 16.13 0.56 -48.66
C PHE A 674 16.14 1.70 -47.64
N VAL A 675 15.34 2.73 -47.88
CA VAL A 675 15.22 3.85 -46.95
C VAL A 675 14.27 3.48 -45.84
N VAL A 676 14.75 3.58 -44.60
CA VAL A 676 13.99 3.28 -43.38
C VAL A 676 13.82 4.56 -42.57
N ALA A 677 12.59 4.88 -42.20
CA ALA A 677 12.26 6.05 -41.41
C ALA A 677 11.83 5.70 -39.99
N THR A 678 12.26 6.52 -39.05
CA THR A 678 11.68 6.61 -37.70
C THR A 678 11.27 8.05 -37.47
N TYR A 679 10.01 8.28 -37.11
CA TYR A 679 9.43 9.62 -37.00
C TYR A 679 8.26 9.66 -36.02
N THR A 680 7.85 10.87 -35.65
CA THR A 680 6.70 11.10 -34.77
C THR A 680 5.60 11.83 -35.53
N THR A 681 4.37 11.35 -35.36
CA THR A 681 3.14 11.86 -35.98
C THR A 681 2.00 11.92 -34.97
N ASP A 682 0.80 12.30 -35.39
CA ASP A 682 -0.38 12.32 -34.54
C ASP A 682 -0.82 10.89 -34.21
N PHE A 683 -0.96 10.56 -32.92
CA PHE A 683 -1.63 9.33 -32.49
C PHE A 683 -3.06 9.31 -33.00
N VAL A 684 -3.49 8.19 -33.57
CA VAL A 684 -4.87 7.93 -33.97
C VAL A 684 -5.37 6.70 -33.25
N VAL A 685 -6.63 6.73 -32.80
CA VAL A 685 -7.24 5.58 -32.13
C VAL A 685 -7.18 4.35 -33.04
N PRO A 686 -6.52 3.25 -32.62
CA PRO A 686 -6.36 2.08 -33.46
C PRO A 686 -7.68 1.32 -33.64
N VAL A 687 -7.75 0.52 -34.70
CA VAL A 687 -8.90 -0.37 -34.97
C VAL A 687 -8.94 -1.60 -34.08
N THR A 688 -7.78 -2.06 -33.60
CA THR A 688 -7.62 -3.21 -32.70
C THR A 688 -6.76 -2.84 -31.50
N TYR A 689 -6.97 -3.51 -30.38
CA TYR A 689 -6.07 -3.38 -29.23
C TYR A 689 -4.68 -3.89 -29.56
N ARG A 690 -3.69 -3.20 -29.01
CA ARG A 690 -2.29 -3.64 -29.00
C ARG A 690 -2.07 -4.53 -27.77
N GLY A 691 -0.87 -5.10 -27.66
CA GLY A 691 -0.46 -5.81 -26.46
C GLY A 691 -0.49 -4.92 -25.21
N SER A 692 -0.64 -5.55 -24.05
CA SER A 692 -0.60 -4.89 -22.75
C SER A 692 0.83 -4.46 -22.34
N LEU A 693 0.95 -3.87 -21.15
CA LEU A 693 2.25 -3.57 -20.54
C LEU A 693 2.98 -4.89 -20.24
N ASN A 694 4.21 -5.00 -20.75
CA ASN A 694 5.06 -6.19 -20.68
C ASN A 694 4.44 -7.50 -21.17
N ASP A 695 3.39 -7.41 -21.97
CA ASP A 695 2.63 -8.53 -22.52
C ASP A 695 3.50 -9.68 -23.09
N THR A 696 3.15 -10.90 -22.70
CA THR A 696 3.71 -12.16 -23.19
C THR A 696 2.59 -13.05 -23.77
N PRO A 697 2.90 -14.21 -24.36
CA PRO A 697 1.89 -15.23 -24.64
C PRO A 697 1.31 -15.91 -23.39
N SER A 698 1.88 -15.64 -22.22
CA SER A 698 1.55 -16.33 -20.99
C SER A 698 0.21 -15.86 -20.43
N LEU A 699 -0.08 -14.56 -20.50
CA LEU A 699 -1.41 -14.01 -20.27
C LEU A 699 -2.11 -13.76 -21.61
N GLY A 700 -3.39 -14.05 -21.69
CA GLY A 700 -4.15 -13.88 -22.92
C GLY A 700 -5.62 -13.62 -22.67
N GLN A 701 -6.44 -14.01 -23.64
CA GLN A 701 -7.88 -13.72 -23.64
C GLN A 701 -8.62 -14.17 -22.35
N ARG A 702 -8.22 -15.33 -21.78
CA ARG A 702 -8.79 -15.84 -20.53
C ARG A 702 -8.49 -14.94 -19.34
N ASP A 703 -7.38 -14.20 -19.38
CA ASP A 703 -6.97 -13.24 -18.35
C ASP A 703 -7.60 -11.84 -18.60
N GLY A 704 -8.31 -11.67 -19.72
CA GLY A 704 -8.97 -10.44 -20.13
C GLY A 704 -8.14 -9.56 -21.06
N ASP A 705 -6.98 -10.02 -21.50
CA ASP A 705 -6.18 -9.35 -22.53
C ASP A 705 -6.90 -9.42 -23.89
N TRP A 706 -7.25 -8.25 -24.42
CA TRP A 706 -7.97 -8.11 -25.69
C TRP A 706 -7.04 -7.83 -26.86
N ARG A 707 -5.72 -8.03 -26.73
CA ARG A 707 -4.76 -7.91 -27.82
C ARG A 707 -5.29 -8.53 -29.13
N GLY A 708 -5.24 -7.74 -30.20
CA GLY A 708 -5.66 -8.16 -31.54
C GLY A 708 -7.17 -8.11 -31.80
N MET A 709 -8.01 -7.93 -30.77
CA MET A 709 -9.46 -7.76 -30.93
C MET A 709 -9.82 -6.32 -31.30
N HIS A 710 -11.00 -6.11 -31.89
CA HIS A 710 -11.41 -4.75 -32.27
C HIS A 710 -11.60 -3.85 -31.05
N VAL A 711 -11.27 -2.56 -31.19
CA VAL A 711 -11.58 -1.56 -30.16
C VAL A 711 -13.09 -1.34 -30.11
N VAL A 712 -13.67 -1.44 -28.90
CA VAL A 712 -15.12 -1.37 -28.69
C VAL A 712 -15.59 0.01 -28.25
N ASP A 713 -16.87 0.30 -28.48
CA ASP A 713 -17.52 1.49 -27.94
C ASP A 713 -17.54 1.45 -26.42
N GLY A 714 -17.26 2.59 -25.77
CA GLY A 714 -17.33 2.65 -24.31
C GLY A 714 -16.78 3.90 -23.67
N THR A 715 -16.62 3.82 -22.35
CA THR A 715 -15.94 4.85 -21.56
C THR A 715 -14.47 4.49 -21.41
N TYR A 716 -13.59 5.39 -21.82
CA TYR A 716 -12.14 5.27 -21.71
C TYR A 716 -11.62 6.33 -20.75
N THR A 717 -10.49 6.05 -20.10
CA THR A 717 -9.85 6.98 -19.17
C THR A 717 -8.53 7.42 -19.78
N ILE A 718 -8.36 8.73 -19.94
CA ILE A 718 -7.05 9.35 -20.15
C ILE A 718 -6.51 9.82 -18.81
N GLY A 719 -5.22 9.60 -18.58
CA GLY A 719 -4.52 10.13 -17.43
C GLY A 719 -3.21 10.76 -17.83
N MET A 720 -2.91 11.91 -17.23
CA MET A 720 -1.67 12.65 -17.44
C MET A 720 -1.02 12.97 -16.10
N TYR A 721 0.28 12.75 -16.00
CA TYR A 721 1.05 13.02 -14.79
C TYR A 721 2.49 13.37 -15.13
N ALA A 722 3.18 14.02 -14.20
CA ALA A 722 4.59 14.31 -14.36
C ALA A 722 5.34 14.15 -13.05
N SER A 723 6.66 14.13 -13.18
CA SER A 723 7.57 14.26 -12.05
C SER A 723 8.69 15.22 -12.38
N ARG A 724 9.28 15.81 -11.33
CA ARG A 724 10.58 16.48 -11.40
C ARG A 724 11.52 15.87 -10.37
N SER A 725 12.80 15.89 -10.68
CA SER A 725 13.84 15.52 -9.73
C SER A 725 14.49 16.79 -9.18
N PHE A 726 14.74 16.82 -7.88
CA PHE A 726 15.47 17.90 -7.23
C PHE A 726 16.45 17.33 -6.20
N SER A 727 17.38 18.16 -5.74
CA SER A 727 18.33 17.77 -4.70
C SER A 727 18.31 18.79 -3.58
N VAL A 728 18.34 18.30 -2.34
CA VAL A 728 18.48 19.12 -1.14
C VAL A 728 19.89 18.89 -0.59
N ALA A 729 20.63 19.99 -0.45
CA ALA A 729 21.97 19.97 0.14
C ALA A 729 21.89 20.37 1.62
N ALA A 730 22.30 19.47 2.50
CA ALA A 730 22.32 19.67 3.95
C ALA A 730 23.54 18.94 4.55
N HIS A 731 24.11 19.50 5.62
CA HIS A 731 25.23 18.88 6.35
C HIS A 731 26.46 18.49 5.48
N GLY A 732 26.67 19.17 4.35
CA GLY A 732 27.75 18.86 3.41
C GLY A 732 27.45 17.70 2.44
N GLU A 733 26.26 17.10 2.52
CA GLU A 733 25.78 16.05 1.63
C GLU A 733 24.65 16.56 0.73
N SER A 734 24.38 15.83 -0.35
CA SER A 734 23.25 16.08 -1.24
C SER A 734 22.37 14.85 -1.32
N THR A 735 21.07 15.03 -1.10
CA THR A 735 20.05 13.98 -1.22
C THR A 735 19.11 14.33 -2.36
N SER A 736 18.91 13.37 -3.27
CA SER A 736 18.04 13.58 -4.44
C SER A 736 16.68 12.98 -4.20
N TYR A 737 15.66 13.74 -4.55
CA TYR A 737 14.27 13.38 -4.44
C TYR A 737 13.59 13.45 -5.80
N ARG A 738 12.46 12.74 -5.91
CA ARG A 738 11.58 12.82 -7.07
C ARG A 738 10.19 13.15 -6.58
N GLU A 739 9.69 14.28 -7.04
CA GLU A 739 8.35 14.75 -6.76
C GLU A 739 7.46 14.48 -7.96
N ALA A 740 6.34 13.81 -7.73
CA ALA A 740 5.36 13.49 -8.75
C ALA A 740 4.00 14.11 -8.44
N SER A 741 3.32 14.53 -9.50
CA SER A 741 1.92 14.91 -9.41
C SER A 741 1.04 13.69 -9.16
N LYS A 742 -0.09 13.89 -8.48
CA LYS A 742 -1.23 12.99 -8.70
C LYS A 742 -1.61 13.09 -10.20
N PRO A 743 -2.09 12.02 -10.84
CA PRO A 743 -2.52 12.13 -12.23
C PRO A 743 -3.81 12.92 -12.28
N THR A 744 -3.94 13.75 -13.30
CA THR A 744 -5.27 14.23 -13.68
C THR A 744 -5.88 13.19 -14.60
N THR A 745 -7.01 12.63 -14.22
CA THR A 745 -7.77 11.68 -15.05
C THR A 745 -9.02 12.32 -15.62
N ARG A 746 -9.39 11.89 -16.83
CA ARG A 746 -10.67 12.24 -17.46
C ARG A 746 -11.24 11.03 -18.17
N ASN A 747 -12.51 10.77 -17.90
CA ASN A 747 -13.29 9.79 -18.66
C ASN A 747 -13.82 10.46 -19.93
N PHE A 748 -13.79 9.73 -21.04
CA PHE A 748 -14.34 10.19 -22.32
C PHE A 748 -15.02 9.05 -23.06
N LEU A 749 -15.90 9.41 -24.01
CA LEU A 749 -16.63 8.48 -24.85
C LEU A 749 -15.80 8.13 -26.08
N LEU A 750 -15.65 6.84 -26.33
CA LEU A 750 -15.03 6.32 -27.55
C LEU A 750 -16.07 5.57 -28.40
N GLY A 751 -15.97 5.76 -29.71
CA GLY A 751 -16.83 5.11 -30.70
C GLY A 751 -18.26 5.65 -30.66
N ALA A 752 -19.26 4.77 -30.70
CA ALA A 752 -20.68 5.14 -30.68
C ALA A 752 -21.27 5.31 -29.25
N ALA A 753 -20.45 5.24 -28.20
CA ALA A 753 -20.92 5.42 -26.83
C ALA A 753 -21.49 6.84 -26.61
N THR A 754 -22.58 6.92 -25.86
CA THR A 754 -23.29 8.21 -25.60
C THR A 754 -23.31 8.60 -24.12
N THR A 755 -22.92 7.70 -23.22
CA THR A 755 -22.98 7.89 -21.77
C THR A 755 -21.73 7.38 -21.10
N LEU A 756 -21.17 8.18 -20.18
CA LEU A 756 -20.03 7.77 -19.37
C LEU A 756 -20.48 6.73 -18.35
N VAL A 757 -19.71 5.67 -18.21
CA VAL A 757 -19.89 4.60 -17.21
C VAL A 757 -18.84 4.79 -16.13
N ALA A 758 -19.30 4.93 -14.88
CA ALA A 758 -18.41 5.03 -13.72
C ALA A 758 -17.70 3.69 -13.46
N ASN A 759 -16.49 3.76 -12.89
CA ASN A 759 -15.83 2.59 -12.32
C ASN A 759 -16.18 2.50 -10.84
N ASP A 760 -17.06 1.58 -10.49
CA ASP A 760 -17.62 1.40 -9.14
C ASP A 760 -17.01 0.21 -8.40
N ARG A 761 -15.84 -0.28 -8.85
CA ARG A 761 -15.11 -1.40 -8.20
C ARG A 761 -14.40 -1.00 -6.91
N VAL A 762 -13.90 0.24 -6.88
CA VAL A 762 -13.33 0.89 -5.70
C VAL A 762 -14.00 2.25 -5.63
N GLU A 763 -14.80 2.47 -4.61
CA GLU A 763 -15.64 3.68 -4.48
C GLU A 763 -14.78 4.95 -4.41
N SER A 764 -13.69 4.90 -3.64
CA SER A 764 -12.76 6.01 -3.49
C SER A 764 -11.39 5.58 -2.99
N ALA A 765 -10.39 6.45 -3.17
CA ALA A 765 -9.05 6.27 -2.61
C ALA A 765 -9.02 6.35 -1.06
N GLU A 766 -10.10 6.83 -0.41
CA GLU A 766 -10.19 6.91 1.05
C GLU A 766 -10.05 5.55 1.72
N GLY A 767 -10.48 4.46 1.06
CA GLY A 767 -10.24 3.10 1.53
C GLY A 767 -8.75 2.80 1.72
N CYS A 768 -7.90 3.29 0.82
CA CYS A 768 -6.44 3.17 0.91
C CYS A 768 -5.87 4.16 1.93
N TYR A 769 -6.40 5.39 1.95
CA TYR A 769 -5.93 6.44 2.84
C TYR A 769 -6.33 6.27 4.30
N LYS A 770 -7.05 5.20 4.65
CA LYS A 770 -7.21 4.74 6.05
C LYS A 770 -5.85 4.38 6.66
N CYS A 771 -5.02 3.64 5.94
CA CYS A 771 -3.70 3.24 6.42
C CYS A 771 -2.58 4.15 5.88
N HIS A 772 -2.75 4.61 4.63
CA HIS A 772 -1.72 5.35 3.92
C HIS A 772 -1.98 6.86 4.03
N VAL A 773 -0.97 7.66 4.40
CA VAL A 773 -1.09 9.14 4.35
C VAL A 773 -1.03 9.63 2.90
N ASP A 774 -0.26 8.92 2.08
CA ASP A 774 -0.13 9.11 0.63
C ASP A 774 0.33 7.78 0.02
N ILE A 775 0.31 7.65 -1.30
CA ILE A 775 0.74 6.42 -2.00
C ILE A 775 1.65 6.81 -3.15
N GLN A 776 2.91 6.40 -3.06
CA GLN A 776 3.93 6.69 -4.09
C GLN A 776 4.73 5.43 -4.41
N PHE A 777 5.01 5.19 -5.68
CA PHE A 777 5.81 4.05 -6.12
C PHE A 777 6.73 4.46 -7.28
N HIS A 778 7.59 3.53 -7.70
CA HIS A 778 8.56 3.71 -8.79
C HIS A 778 9.58 4.82 -8.51
N GLY A 779 10.16 4.84 -7.31
CA GLY A 779 11.15 5.83 -6.88
C GLY A 779 10.52 7.21 -6.67
N GLY A 780 9.28 7.27 -6.18
CA GLY A 780 8.48 8.50 -6.05
C GLY A 780 7.98 9.09 -7.38
N GLY A 781 8.18 8.39 -8.51
CA GLY A 781 7.83 8.89 -9.85
C GLY A 781 6.35 8.75 -10.24
N ARG A 782 5.56 8.04 -9.44
CA ARG A 782 4.11 7.85 -9.63
C ARG A 782 3.41 7.96 -8.26
N ARG A 783 2.36 8.77 -8.20
CA ARG A 783 1.64 9.09 -6.95
C ARG A 783 0.13 8.98 -7.14
N GLY A 784 -0.58 8.47 -6.13
CA GLY A 784 -2.05 8.39 -6.07
C GLY A 784 -2.65 7.13 -6.69
N LEU A 785 -3.80 6.68 -6.15
CA LEU A 785 -4.53 5.47 -6.58
C LEU A 785 -4.88 5.51 -8.06
N GLU A 786 -5.36 6.66 -8.54
CA GLU A 786 -5.78 6.85 -9.92
C GLU A 786 -4.62 6.54 -10.87
N ASN A 787 -3.38 6.83 -10.48
CA ASN A 787 -2.22 6.58 -11.33
C ASN A 787 -1.91 5.10 -11.42
N CYS A 788 -1.97 4.45 -10.27
CA CYS A 788 -1.80 3.01 -10.18
C CYS A 788 -2.84 2.32 -11.07
N LEU A 789 -4.11 2.72 -11.01
CA LEU A 789 -5.18 2.13 -11.84
C LEU A 789 -5.02 2.40 -13.34
N LEU A 790 -4.35 3.47 -13.76
CA LEU A 790 -4.10 3.70 -15.18
C LEU A 790 -3.17 2.65 -15.80
N CYS A 791 -2.18 2.17 -15.06
CA CYS A 791 -1.22 1.16 -15.54
C CYS A 791 -1.58 -0.26 -15.06
N HIS A 792 -1.85 -0.39 -13.77
CA HIS A 792 -2.18 -1.66 -13.12
C HIS A 792 -3.66 -2.01 -13.25
N GLY A 793 -4.55 -1.14 -13.74
CA GLY A 793 -5.92 -1.54 -14.07
C GLY A 793 -6.04 -2.33 -15.38
N ILE A 794 -4.95 -2.39 -16.16
CA ILE A 794 -4.93 -2.95 -17.51
C ILE A 794 -4.88 -4.48 -17.45
N ALA A 795 -5.83 -5.14 -18.12
CA ALA A 795 -5.82 -6.59 -18.27
C ALA A 795 -4.58 -7.09 -19.03
N GLY A 796 -4.09 -8.26 -18.66
CA GLY A 796 -2.89 -8.85 -19.27
C GLY A 796 -1.60 -8.11 -18.99
N ALA A 797 -1.59 -7.09 -18.12
CA ALA A 797 -0.37 -6.41 -17.73
C ALA A 797 0.49 -7.35 -16.87
N GLU A 798 1.75 -7.50 -17.25
CA GLU A 798 2.72 -8.37 -16.59
C GLU A 798 3.86 -7.57 -15.96
N ASP A 799 4.57 -8.20 -15.02
CA ASP A 799 5.80 -7.65 -14.48
C ASP A 799 6.89 -7.53 -15.55
N ARG A 800 8.07 -7.00 -15.21
CA ARG A 800 9.15 -6.83 -16.20
C ARG A 800 9.72 -8.21 -16.54
N PRO A 801 9.46 -8.75 -17.74
CA PRO A 801 9.76 -10.13 -18.08
C PRO A 801 11.22 -10.25 -18.54
N GLN A 802 11.70 -11.49 -18.61
CA GLN A 802 13.08 -11.80 -19.00
C GLN A 802 13.47 -11.21 -20.37
N TYR A 803 12.53 -11.10 -21.32
CA TYR A 803 12.83 -10.51 -22.63
C TYR A 803 13.17 -9.02 -22.58
N VAL A 804 12.85 -8.33 -21.47
CA VAL A 804 13.26 -6.95 -21.26
C VAL A 804 14.60 -6.87 -20.53
N ALA A 805 14.78 -7.68 -19.48
CA ALA A 805 16.02 -7.83 -18.73
C ALA A 805 16.45 -9.31 -18.72
N ALA A 806 17.40 -9.66 -19.60
CA ALA A 806 17.74 -11.06 -19.93
C ALA A 806 18.20 -11.93 -18.74
N ASN A 807 18.70 -11.28 -17.69
CA ASN A 807 19.20 -11.89 -16.45
C ASN A 807 18.14 -11.95 -15.34
N ALA A 808 16.93 -11.42 -15.55
CA ALA A 808 15.84 -11.54 -14.60
C ALA A 808 15.34 -13.00 -14.55
N PRO A 809 14.94 -13.51 -13.38
CA PRO A 809 14.27 -14.80 -13.30
C PRO A 809 12.96 -14.81 -14.07
N GLU A 810 12.61 -15.99 -14.58
CA GLU A 810 11.30 -16.21 -15.19
C GLU A 810 10.19 -16.07 -14.14
N THR A 811 9.15 -15.33 -14.52
CA THR A 811 8.00 -14.98 -13.67
C THR A 811 6.71 -15.23 -14.47
N PRO A 812 6.52 -16.44 -15.00
CA PRO A 812 5.47 -16.71 -15.99
C PRO A 812 4.10 -16.41 -15.39
N ARG A 813 3.27 -15.70 -16.15
CA ARG A 813 1.90 -15.32 -15.76
C ARG A 813 1.82 -14.44 -14.51
N THR A 814 2.90 -13.77 -14.12
CA THR A 814 2.88 -12.81 -13.00
C THR A 814 2.16 -11.55 -13.45
N SER A 815 0.85 -11.47 -13.17
CA SER A 815 0.10 -10.28 -13.50
C SER A 815 0.37 -9.18 -12.48
N ILE A 816 0.65 -7.99 -12.98
CA ILE A 816 0.69 -6.76 -12.17
C ILE A 816 -0.66 -6.04 -12.21
N GLU A 817 -1.73 -6.69 -12.68
CA GLU A 817 -3.06 -6.11 -12.63
C GLU A 817 -3.49 -5.94 -11.17
N PHE A 818 -4.12 -4.82 -10.85
CA PHE A 818 -4.46 -4.36 -9.51
C PHE A 818 -5.32 -5.36 -8.73
N ARG A 819 -6.19 -6.12 -9.43
CA ARG A 819 -7.02 -7.20 -8.85
C ARG A 819 -6.19 -8.33 -8.24
N GLN A 820 -4.99 -8.57 -8.78
CA GLN A 820 -4.09 -9.60 -8.28
C GLN A 820 -3.00 -8.98 -7.41
N MET A 821 -2.29 -7.98 -7.95
CA MET A 821 -1.14 -7.37 -7.29
C MET A 821 -1.49 -6.80 -5.91
N LEU A 822 -2.59 -6.04 -5.80
CA LEU A 822 -2.94 -5.40 -4.53
C LEU A 822 -3.25 -6.44 -3.44
N HIS A 823 -4.03 -7.47 -3.78
CA HIS A 823 -4.40 -8.52 -2.84
C HIS A 823 -3.18 -9.36 -2.44
N ARG A 824 -2.31 -9.73 -3.38
CA ARG A 824 -1.10 -10.49 -3.08
C ARG A 824 -0.10 -9.70 -2.24
N ILE A 825 0.01 -8.39 -2.45
CA ILE A 825 0.82 -7.51 -1.58
C ILE A 825 0.25 -7.52 -0.15
N HIS A 826 -1.04 -7.27 0.03
CA HIS A 826 -1.61 -7.11 1.38
C HIS A 826 -1.87 -8.44 2.12
N HIS A 827 -2.12 -9.52 1.38
CA HIS A 827 -2.20 -10.87 1.94
C HIS A 827 -0.82 -11.49 2.15
N GLY A 828 0.23 -10.89 1.56
CA GLY A 828 1.66 -11.18 1.74
C GLY A 828 2.01 -12.36 2.64
N LYS A 829 2.24 -12.09 3.92
CA LYS A 829 2.67 -13.08 4.92
C LYS A 829 1.62 -14.14 5.27
N GLU A 830 0.35 -13.89 4.94
CA GLU A 830 -0.76 -14.83 5.09
C GLU A 830 -0.92 -15.75 3.87
N LEU A 831 -0.24 -15.49 2.74
CA LEU A 831 -0.23 -16.40 1.58
C LEU A 831 0.30 -17.77 2.00
N THR A 832 -0.37 -18.83 1.53
CA THR A 832 0.06 -20.21 1.83
C THR A 832 1.36 -20.55 1.11
N ASP A 833 1.54 -20.02 -0.10
CA ASP A 833 2.80 -20.04 -0.84
C ASP A 833 3.22 -18.62 -1.20
N ALA A 834 3.91 -17.93 -0.31
CA ALA A 834 4.34 -16.56 -0.56
C ALA A 834 5.43 -16.45 -1.65
N SER A 835 6.07 -17.57 -2.03
CA SER A 835 7.04 -17.60 -3.12
C SER A 835 6.40 -17.58 -4.52
N ASP A 836 5.09 -17.81 -4.60
CA ASP A 836 4.28 -17.82 -5.83
C ASP A 836 4.09 -16.43 -6.46
N TYR A 837 4.50 -15.35 -5.80
CA TYR A 837 4.35 -14.00 -6.33
C TYR A 837 5.60 -13.15 -6.12
N VAL A 838 6.41 -13.07 -7.17
CA VAL A 838 7.58 -12.21 -7.25
C VAL A 838 7.37 -11.27 -8.43
N VAL A 839 7.49 -9.96 -8.21
CA VAL A 839 7.35 -8.96 -9.27
C VAL A 839 8.73 -8.46 -9.65
N ASN A 840 9.16 -8.68 -10.88
CA ASN A 840 10.37 -8.07 -11.42
C ASN A 840 10.08 -6.62 -11.83
N GLY A 841 10.74 -5.68 -11.16
CA GLY A 841 10.68 -4.25 -11.42
C GLY A 841 11.92 -3.71 -12.14
N PHE A 842 12.02 -2.37 -12.22
CA PHE A 842 13.23 -1.70 -12.73
C PHE A 842 14.35 -1.72 -11.68
N GLY A 843 15.56 -2.11 -12.09
CA GLY A 843 16.75 -2.06 -11.25
C GLY A 843 17.81 -1.05 -11.71
N SER A 844 19.03 -1.18 -11.18
CA SER A 844 20.22 -0.43 -11.62
C SER A 844 20.99 -1.14 -12.75
N GLY A 845 21.56 -0.39 -13.70
CA GLY A 845 22.51 -0.91 -14.70
C GLY A 845 21.88 -1.46 -15.99
N TRP A 846 21.51 -0.57 -16.91
CA TRP A 846 20.94 -0.89 -18.22
C TRP A 846 21.88 -1.78 -19.07
N PRO A 847 21.39 -2.67 -19.96
CA PRO A 847 19.98 -2.95 -20.31
C PRO A 847 19.28 -4.02 -19.47
N ASN A 848 20.06 -4.80 -18.73
CA ASN A 848 19.62 -5.97 -17.96
C ASN A 848 19.40 -5.60 -16.50
N ASN A 849 18.78 -4.45 -16.28
CA ASN A 849 18.48 -3.95 -14.96
C ASN A 849 17.12 -4.46 -14.50
N PHE A 850 17.11 -5.19 -13.40
CA PHE A 850 15.90 -5.60 -12.70
C PHE A 850 16.10 -5.56 -11.18
N SER A 851 14.99 -5.54 -10.47
CA SER A 851 14.94 -5.76 -9.03
C SER A 851 13.75 -6.64 -8.74
N GLU A 852 13.97 -7.73 -8.01
CA GLU A 852 12.89 -8.58 -7.51
C GLU A 852 12.22 -7.88 -6.35
N HIS A 853 10.90 -7.78 -6.40
CA HIS A 853 10.06 -7.34 -5.30
C HIS A 853 9.27 -8.53 -4.78
N ARG A 854 9.45 -8.82 -3.50
CA ARG A 854 8.71 -9.82 -2.73
C ARG A 854 7.83 -9.10 -1.72
N TYR A 855 6.75 -9.77 -1.31
CA TYR A 855 5.76 -9.21 -0.38
C TYR A 855 5.38 -10.20 0.71
N ASP A 856 6.14 -11.28 0.86
CA ASP A 856 5.95 -12.34 1.85
C ASP A 856 6.12 -11.87 3.30
N GLU A 857 6.70 -10.69 3.50
CA GLU A 857 6.81 -10.00 4.79
C GLU A 857 5.65 -9.01 5.07
N VAL A 858 4.90 -8.62 4.03
CA VAL A 858 3.85 -7.61 4.16
C VAL A 858 2.64 -8.23 4.85
N GLY A 859 2.13 -7.55 5.88
CA GLY A 859 0.88 -7.91 6.53
C GLY A 859 -0.12 -6.76 6.49
N PHE A 860 -1.41 -7.09 6.51
CA PHE A 860 -2.48 -6.09 6.58
C PHE A 860 -2.87 -5.82 8.05
N PRO A 861 -2.66 -4.61 8.59
CA PRO A 861 -2.77 -4.33 10.03
C PRO A 861 -4.21 -4.22 10.55
N TYR A 862 -5.22 -4.48 9.70
CA TYR A 862 -6.62 -4.31 10.02
C TYR A 862 -7.15 -5.41 10.96
N LEU A 863 -7.90 -5.01 11.97
CA LEU A 863 -8.44 -5.87 13.02
C LEU A 863 -9.96 -5.68 13.17
N PRO A 864 -10.69 -6.75 13.50
CA PRO A 864 -10.24 -8.14 13.42
C PRO A 864 -10.06 -8.60 11.97
N ALA A 865 -9.37 -9.74 11.81
CA ALA A 865 -9.36 -10.58 10.61
C ALA A 865 -8.58 -10.12 9.37
N GLY A 866 -7.82 -9.02 9.43
CA GLY A 866 -6.86 -8.67 8.39
C GLY A 866 -7.52 -8.53 7.01
N THR A 867 -6.89 -9.12 6.00
CA THR A 867 -7.30 -9.03 4.58
C THR A 867 -8.67 -9.61 4.28
N ARG A 868 -9.28 -10.35 5.22
CA ARG A 868 -10.67 -10.80 5.10
C ARG A 868 -11.69 -9.68 5.28
N ASN A 869 -11.27 -8.49 5.75
CA ASN A 869 -12.13 -7.31 5.79
C ASN A 869 -12.19 -6.60 4.44
N CYS A 870 -12.93 -7.17 3.49
CA CYS A 870 -13.03 -6.61 2.14
C CYS A 870 -13.58 -5.17 2.12
N ALA A 871 -14.53 -4.87 3.02
CA ALA A 871 -15.12 -3.54 3.17
C ALA A 871 -14.11 -2.47 3.62
N ALA A 872 -12.97 -2.86 4.22
CA ALA A 872 -11.90 -1.93 4.56
C ALA A 872 -11.43 -1.15 3.33
N CYS A 873 -11.28 -1.84 2.19
CA CYS A 873 -10.82 -1.30 0.92
C CYS A 873 -11.96 -1.01 -0.08
N HIS A 874 -12.99 -1.87 -0.12
CA HIS A 874 -14.07 -1.77 -1.10
C HIS A 874 -15.26 -0.91 -0.64
N GLY A 875 -15.33 -0.55 0.64
CA GLY A 875 -16.49 0.16 1.19
C GLY A 875 -17.78 -0.64 1.00
N ASP A 876 -18.83 0.03 0.56
CA ASP A 876 -20.14 -0.57 0.30
C ASP A 876 -20.26 -1.20 -1.11
N SER A 877 -19.17 -1.22 -1.89
CA SER A 877 -19.15 -1.82 -3.23
C SER A 877 -19.44 -3.32 -3.20
N ASP A 878 -20.13 -3.80 -4.22
CA ASP A 878 -20.37 -5.23 -4.45
C ASP A 878 -19.21 -5.96 -5.11
N ALA A 879 -18.20 -5.23 -5.59
CA ALA A 879 -17.14 -5.77 -6.43
C ALA A 879 -16.23 -6.81 -5.76
N TRP A 880 -16.26 -6.92 -4.42
CA TRP A 880 -15.47 -7.92 -3.69
C TRP A 880 -16.18 -9.27 -3.53
N TYR A 881 -17.51 -9.33 -3.74
CA TYR A 881 -18.28 -10.58 -3.70
C TYR A 881 -19.02 -10.89 -5.01
N ASP A 882 -19.06 -9.96 -5.96
CA ASP A 882 -19.53 -10.18 -7.31
C ASP A 882 -18.46 -9.73 -8.34
N PRO A 883 -17.48 -10.61 -8.67
CA PRO A 883 -16.50 -10.33 -9.71
C PRO A 883 -17.15 -10.10 -11.08
N ARG A 884 -17.23 -8.82 -11.48
CA ARG A 884 -17.90 -8.42 -12.72
C ARG A 884 -17.29 -9.05 -13.97
N LYS A 885 -18.18 -9.46 -14.89
CA LYS A 885 -17.80 -10.00 -16.21
C LYS A 885 -17.00 -8.99 -17.03
N ARG A 886 -16.01 -9.49 -17.78
CA ARG A 886 -15.05 -8.70 -18.59
C ARG A 886 -15.02 -9.13 -20.06
N ALA A 887 -16.17 -9.57 -20.56
CA ALA A 887 -16.28 -10.22 -21.87
C ALA A 887 -16.06 -9.25 -23.05
N HIS A 888 -15.41 -9.72 -24.11
CA HIS A 888 -15.33 -9.02 -25.39
C HIS A 888 -16.37 -9.56 -26.39
N PRO A 889 -16.92 -8.74 -27.29
CA PRO A 889 -17.81 -9.22 -28.35
C PRO A 889 -17.18 -10.25 -29.31
N ASP A 890 -15.87 -10.15 -29.56
CA ASP A 890 -15.10 -11.10 -30.40
C ASP A 890 -14.54 -12.30 -29.61
N GLU A 891 -14.87 -12.44 -28.34
CA GLU A 891 -14.20 -13.42 -27.50
C GLU A 891 -14.53 -14.87 -27.94
N ILE A 892 -13.49 -15.64 -28.28
CA ILE A 892 -13.55 -17.10 -28.47
C ILE A 892 -13.53 -17.86 -27.12
N ASP A 893 -12.55 -17.59 -26.26
CA ASP A 893 -12.50 -18.05 -24.88
C ASP A 893 -13.12 -17.03 -23.90
N ASN A 894 -13.84 -17.53 -22.89
CA ASN A 894 -14.43 -16.69 -21.84
C ASN A 894 -13.33 -16.19 -20.91
N THR A 895 -13.38 -14.90 -20.56
CA THR A 895 -12.52 -14.32 -19.53
C THR A 895 -12.87 -14.87 -18.13
N GLN A 896 -11.84 -15.29 -17.40
CA GLN A 896 -11.92 -15.86 -16.05
C GLN A 896 -11.87 -14.75 -14.99
N ALA A 897 -13.03 -14.14 -14.71
CA ALA A 897 -13.12 -13.04 -13.76
C ALA A 897 -12.91 -13.47 -12.29
N TRP A 898 -13.33 -14.69 -11.94
CA TRP A 898 -13.25 -15.22 -10.57
C TRP A 898 -11.85 -15.75 -10.25
N THR A 899 -11.27 -16.55 -11.14
CA THR A 899 -9.96 -17.20 -10.97
C THR A 899 -8.87 -16.21 -10.57
N LEU A 900 -8.74 -15.11 -11.32
CA LEU A 900 -7.72 -14.10 -11.04
C LEU A 900 -7.91 -13.45 -9.66
N ALA A 901 -9.16 -13.15 -9.29
CA ALA A 901 -9.46 -12.51 -8.01
C ALA A 901 -9.26 -13.47 -6.82
N CYS A 902 -9.87 -14.66 -6.87
CA CYS A 902 -9.89 -15.59 -5.75
C CYS A 902 -8.51 -16.22 -5.48
N LEU A 903 -7.76 -16.59 -6.53
CA LEU A 903 -6.41 -17.16 -6.38
C LEU A 903 -5.35 -16.11 -5.99
N SER A 904 -5.73 -14.85 -5.79
CA SER A 904 -4.83 -13.83 -5.24
C SER A 904 -4.64 -13.97 -3.73
N CYS A 905 -5.56 -14.63 -3.03
CA CYS A 905 -5.42 -14.98 -1.62
C CYS A 905 -5.47 -16.51 -1.41
N HIS A 906 -6.30 -17.22 -2.18
CA HIS A 906 -6.41 -18.69 -2.10
C HIS A 906 -5.40 -19.36 -3.04
N ASN A 907 -4.12 -19.31 -2.68
CA ASN A 907 -3.04 -19.72 -3.58
C ASN A 907 -2.46 -21.12 -3.32
N ASP A 908 -3.10 -21.94 -2.50
CA ASP A 908 -2.72 -23.33 -2.27
C ASP A 908 -3.15 -24.28 -3.41
N ASP A 909 -2.48 -25.45 -3.50
CA ASP A 909 -2.75 -26.47 -4.52
C ASP A 909 -4.23 -26.92 -4.55
N PRO A 910 -4.87 -27.28 -3.42
CA PRO A 910 -6.30 -27.58 -3.40
C PRO A 910 -7.20 -26.50 -4.01
N ALA A 911 -6.94 -25.22 -3.71
CA ALA A 911 -7.68 -24.11 -4.28
C ALA A 911 -7.50 -24.00 -5.79
N ARG A 912 -6.25 -24.14 -6.28
CA ARG A 912 -5.96 -24.15 -7.73
C ARG A 912 -6.68 -25.29 -8.45
N PHE A 913 -6.60 -26.51 -7.92
CA PHE A 913 -7.28 -27.67 -8.51
C PHE A 913 -8.80 -27.56 -8.43
N HIS A 914 -9.33 -26.95 -7.37
CA HIS A 914 -10.75 -26.66 -7.24
C HIS A 914 -11.23 -25.71 -8.35
N VAL A 915 -10.51 -24.61 -8.57
CA VAL A 915 -10.83 -23.65 -9.64
C VAL A 915 -10.71 -24.30 -11.01
N GLU A 916 -9.65 -25.07 -11.26
CA GLU A 916 -9.45 -25.79 -12.52
C GLU A 916 -10.59 -26.78 -12.80
N ALA A 917 -11.00 -27.58 -11.80
CA ALA A 917 -12.08 -28.54 -11.94
C ALA A 917 -13.45 -27.90 -12.21
N ASN A 918 -13.61 -26.61 -11.86
CA ASN A 918 -14.84 -25.83 -12.06
C ASN A 918 -14.74 -24.83 -13.20
N THR A 919 -13.73 -24.95 -14.06
CA THR A 919 -13.52 -24.11 -15.24
C THR A 919 -13.58 -24.94 -16.52
N ALA A 920 -14.46 -24.57 -17.45
CA ALA A 920 -14.57 -25.26 -18.73
C ALA A 920 -13.32 -25.03 -19.60
N PRO A 921 -13.02 -25.93 -20.56
CA PRO A 921 -11.90 -25.72 -21.50
C PRO A 921 -12.00 -24.42 -22.31
N SER A 922 -13.19 -23.84 -22.46
CA SER A 922 -13.43 -22.53 -23.09
C SER A 922 -13.28 -21.34 -22.12
N GLY A 923 -12.77 -21.55 -20.91
CA GLY A 923 -12.59 -20.53 -19.86
C GLY A 923 -13.84 -20.20 -19.04
N GLY A 924 -15.00 -20.79 -19.32
CA GLY A 924 -16.24 -20.50 -18.58
C GLY A 924 -16.18 -21.03 -17.15
N GLU A 925 -16.41 -20.18 -16.16
CA GLU A 925 -16.31 -20.50 -14.73
C GLU A 925 -17.68 -20.86 -14.13
N ALA A 926 -17.73 -21.91 -13.30
CA ALA A 926 -18.93 -22.33 -12.57
C ALA A 926 -19.00 -21.77 -11.13
N CYS A 927 -18.07 -20.90 -10.75
CA CYS A 927 -17.90 -20.38 -9.38
C CYS A 927 -19.17 -19.75 -8.81
N GLU A 928 -19.89 -18.97 -9.63
CA GLU A 928 -21.12 -18.25 -9.24
C GLU A 928 -22.23 -19.20 -8.72
N ILE A 929 -22.25 -20.47 -9.15
CA ILE A 929 -23.27 -21.46 -8.72
C ILE A 929 -23.18 -21.76 -7.21
N CYS A 930 -21.98 -21.73 -6.65
CA CYS A 930 -21.74 -22.07 -5.24
C CYS A 930 -21.41 -20.84 -4.39
N HIS A 931 -20.73 -19.86 -5.00
CA HIS A 931 -20.21 -18.67 -4.33
C HIS A 931 -20.99 -17.39 -4.64
N GLY A 932 -22.02 -17.47 -5.50
CA GLY A 932 -22.88 -16.34 -5.83
C GLY A 932 -23.71 -15.85 -4.64
N ILE A 933 -24.29 -14.68 -4.82
CA ILE A 933 -25.10 -13.99 -3.82
C ILE A 933 -26.29 -14.87 -3.37
N GLY A 934 -26.38 -15.13 -2.07
CA GLY A 934 -27.47 -15.90 -1.45
C GLY A 934 -27.29 -17.42 -1.51
N GLU A 935 -26.19 -17.91 -2.09
CA GLU A 935 -25.85 -19.33 -2.08
C GLU A 935 -25.26 -19.76 -0.73
N ALA A 936 -25.24 -21.07 -0.48
CA ALA A 936 -24.77 -21.63 0.80
C ALA A 936 -23.31 -21.31 1.13
N GLN A 937 -22.50 -20.97 0.13
CA GLN A 937 -21.10 -20.56 0.27
C GLN A 937 -20.86 -19.18 -0.37
N ASP A 938 -21.86 -18.30 -0.36
CA ASP A 938 -21.76 -16.88 -0.77
C ASP A 938 -20.45 -16.27 -0.20
N VAL A 939 -19.67 -15.61 -1.07
CA VAL A 939 -18.40 -14.96 -0.71
C VAL A 939 -18.55 -14.08 0.54
N ARG A 940 -19.66 -13.35 0.68
CA ARG A 940 -19.90 -12.48 1.84
C ARG A 940 -20.06 -13.26 3.13
N THR A 941 -20.71 -14.42 3.08
CA THR A 941 -20.95 -15.25 4.26
C THR A 941 -19.69 -15.97 4.70
N VAL A 942 -18.89 -16.48 3.75
CA VAL A 942 -17.66 -17.20 4.11
C VAL A 942 -16.50 -16.27 4.48
N HIS A 943 -16.57 -15.00 4.05
CA HIS A 943 -15.66 -13.92 4.46
C HIS A 943 -16.26 -12.97 5.50
N SER A 944 -17.49 -13.23 5.99
CA SER A 944 -18.12 -12.34 6.98
C SER A 944 -17.27 -12.30 8.23
N LEU A 945 -17.01 -11.09 8.70
CA LEU A 945 -16.23 -10.88 9.90
C LEU A 945 -17.14 -10.84 11.11
N ARG A 946 -16.96 -11.86 11.96
CA ARG A 946 -17.71 -12.16 13.19
C ARG A 946 -19.06 -12.77 12.92
#